data_AF-A0A0C5WFE1-F1
#
_entry.id   AF-A0A0C5WFE1-F1
#
_cell.length_a   1.000
_cell.length_b   1.000
_cell.length_c   1.000
_cell.angle_alpha   90.00
_cell.angle_beta   90.00
_cell.angle_gamma   90.00
#
_symmetry.space_group_name_H-M   'P 1'
#
loop_
_entity.id
_entity.type
_entity.pdbx_description
1 polymer ?
#
loop_
_entity_poly.entity_id
_entity_poly.type
_entity_poly.pdbx_seq_one_letter_code
_entity_poly.pdbx_strand_id
1 'polypeptide(L)'
;MDFEGFSFDDFKVTKIQIPCDNSNPPTGLTADVTTTALSAIINWNPIPSATYDLRYREIGASSWTEITDLATNTYTISGLVNDTDYEVQVSTRCTLASSIYSSSVNFTATACTGASISSFPYSESFEANFGLWNQGLNGTDDNIDWTRNSGGTPSITSGPTGPSGASNGNQYIFVESSSPNNPSKKAFLNSPCFELDGYENTELIFDYHMFGSTMGTLKVEVTNDNGLTYTSVFTVSGQQQTSASAAWTTQNINLNSYDGQTIKIRFSGTTGSSFASDIAVDNIKINANAVTLTTWYQDLDSDAFGNPSVSINAVSQPTGYVDNNTDCDDNDNTINPNTVWYVGVDTDGDGFFGSTTSVTQCTSPGAGYSTTAQTTNDCDDNDNTINPNTVWYIGVDNDGDGFFGSTTSVTQCSSPGAGYSTTAQTTNDCDDNDNTINPNTVWYIGVDTDGDGFFGSTTSVTQCTSPGAGYSTTAQTTNDCDDNDNTINPNTVWYIGVDTDGDGFFGSTTSVTQCSSPGAGYSTTAQTTNDCDDNDNTINPNTVWYIGVDTDGDGFFGSTTSVTQCSSPGAGYSTTPQTTNDCDDNDNTINPNTVWYVGVDTDGDGFFGSTTSVTQCTSPGAGYSTTPQTTNDCDDNDNTINPNTVWYIGVDTDGDGFFGSTTSVTQCSSPGAGYSTTPQTTNDCDDNDNTINPNTVWYVGVDTDGDGFFGSTTSVTQCTSPGAGYSTTPQTTNDCDDNDNTINPNTVWYIGVDNDGDGFFGSTTSVTQCSSPGAGYSTTPQTTNDCDDNDNTINPNTVWYVGVDTDGDGFFVSTTSVTQCTSPGAGYSTTPQTTNDCDDNDNTINPNTVWYVGVDNDGDGFFGSTTSVTQCSSPGAGYSTTPQTTNDCDDNDNTINPNTVWYVGVDTDGDGFFGSTNSVTQCSSPGAGYSTTPQTTNDCDDNDNTINPGAIDIPNDGIDQDCNGYDEKTLNIEVLDMNTIMVTPNPFSNYIKIILPKFKEYSSFDIKIFDLNGRLVYIKDVNNTSSSITIDGFENLEQAPYIIKVLNKKTGDVLIRRILKK
;
A
#
# COMPACT_ATOMS: atom_id res chain seq x y z
N MET A 1 -49.92 76.43 -38.68
CA MET A 1 -50.59 75.47 -37.78
C MET A 1 -49.47 74.88 -36.96
N ASP A 2 -49.46 75.25 -35.70
CA ASP A 2 -48.59 74.70 -34.69
C ASP A 2 -48.92 73.21 -34.52
N PHE A 3 -47.89 72.40 -34.30
CA PHE A 3 -48.04 71.09 -33.67
C PHE A 3 -47.00 71.00 -32.57
N GLU A 4 -47.45 70.63 -31.39
CA GLU A 4 -46.75 70.95 -30.14
C GLU A 4 -45.59 69.97 -29.87
N GLY A 5 -44.58 70.46 -29.15
CA GLY A 5 -43.53 69.61 -28.61
C GLY A 5 -44.06 68.77 -27.44
N PHE A 6 -43.54 67.57 -27.27
CA PHE A 6 -43.82 66.74 -26.11
C PHE A 6 -43.03 67.23 -24.90
N SER A 7 -43.72 67.65 -23.84
CA SER A 7 -43.16 67.86 -22.51
C SER A 7 -43.55 66.70 -21.60
N PHE A 8 -42.57 65.99 -21.06
CA PHE A 8 -42.78 65.06 -19.95
C PHE A 8 -42.57 65.79 -18.64
N ASP A 9 -43.58 65.75 -17.77
CA ASP A 9 -43.47 66.12 -16.35
C ASP A 9 -43.83 64.86 -15.54
N ASP A 10 -43.19 64.67 -14.39
CA ASP A 10 -43.16 63.41 -13.63
C ASP A 10 -42.83 62.13 -14.46
N PHE A 11 -41.55 61.93 -14.80
CA PHE A 11 -41.04 60.59 -15.10
C PHE A 11 -40.40 59.97 -13.84
N LYS A 12 -40.99 58.88 -13.34
CA LYS A 12 -40.39 58.10 -12.25
C LYS A 12 -39.65 56.90 -12.83
N VAL A 13 -38.31 56.93 -12.76
CA VAL A 13 -37.49 55.75 -12.99
C VAL A 13 -37.73 54.76 -11.83
N THR A 14 -38.55 53.74 -12.07
CA THR A 14 -38.94 52.76 -11.04
C THR A 14 -37.89 51.66 -10.84
N LYS A 15 -37.08 51.38 -11.87
CA LYS A 15 -35.92 50.49 -11.82
C LYS A 15 -34.95 50.84 -12.95
N ILE A 16 -33.66 50.97 -12.64
CA ILE A 16 -32.58 50.83 -13.64
C ILE A 16 -32.04 49.41 -13.47
N GLN A 17 -32.09 48.62 -14.54
CA GLN A 17 -31.37 47.36 -14.58
C GLN A 17 -30.02 47.63 -15.22
N ILE A 18 -28.99 47.74 -14.39
CA ILE A 18 -27.60 47.84 -14.88
C ILE A 18 -27.27 46.49 -15.53
N PRO A 19 -26.85 46.47 -16.82
CA PRO A 19 -26.44 45.23 -17.47
C PRO A 19 -25.22 44.62 -16.78
N CYS A 20 -25.20 43.30 -16.70
CA CYS A 20 -24.01 42.54 -16.33
C CYS A 20 -22.94 42.72 -17.42
N ASP A 21 -21.70 43.08 -17.05
CA ASP A 21 -20.58 43.21 -17.99
C ASP A 21 -19.81 41.89 -18.08
N ASN A 22 -19.86 41.26 -19.25
CA ASN A 22 -19.04 40.09 -19.61
C ASN A 22 -17.92 40.42 -20.60
N SER A 23 -17.72 41.69 -20.96
CA SER A 23 -16.62 42.10 -21.84
C SER A 23 -15.29 42.19 -21.10
N ASN A 24 -15.33 42.39 -19.77
CA ASN A 24 -14.16 42.49 -18.90
C ASN A 24 -14.28 41.53 -17.70
N PRO A 25 -13.17 40.97 -17.20
CA PRO A 25 -13.15 40.27 -15.91
C PRO A 25 -13.39 41.25 -14.75
N PRO A 26 -13.74 40.73 -13.56
CA PRO A 26 -13.80 41.53 -12.34
C PRO A 26 -12.44 42.16 -12.01
N THR A 27 -12.46 43.37 -11.45
CA THR A 27 -11.25 44.11 -11.06
C THR A 27 -11.03 44.05 -9.55
N GLY A 28 -9.81 44.36 -9.10
CA GLY A 28 -9.49 44.39 -7.67
C GLY A 28 -9.50 43.01 -7.02
N LEU A 29 -9.14 41.96 -7.77
CA LEU A 29 -8.91 40.62 -7.22
C LEU A 29 -7.78 40.69 -6.18
N THR A 30 -8.01 40.11 -5.01
CA THR A 30 -7.04 39.96 -3.92
C THR A 30 -7.24 38.61 -3.25
N ALA A 31 -6.15 37.99 -2.82
CA ALA A 31 -6.16 36.82 -1.94
C ALA A 31 -5.63 37.21 -0.56
N ASP A 32 -6.39 36.93 0.50
CA ASP A 32 -5.98 37.16 1.89
C ASP A 32 -5.84 35.84 2.63
N VAL A 33 -4.60 35.51 3.01
CA VAL A 33 -4.23 34.32 3.80
C VAL A 33 -4.02 34.65 5.29
N THR A 34 -4.11 35.93 5.67
CA THR A 34 -3.81 36.37 7.04
C THR A 34 -4.96 36.09 8.02
N THR A 35 -6.15 35.85 7.50
CA THR A 35 -7.39 35.68 8.28
C THR A 35 -7.71 34.24 8.66
N THR A 36 -7.09 33.25 8.00
CA THR A 36 -7.42 31.82 8.12
C THR A 36 -6.22 30.97 7.64
N ALA A 37 -5.68 30.09 8.49
CA ALA A 37 -4.57 29.21 8.11
C ALA A 37 -4.96 28.20 7.01
N LEU A 38 -4.01 27.81 6.13
CA LEU A 38 -4.22 26.84 5.04
C LEU A 38 -5.47 27.11 4.18
N SER A 39 -5.79 28.38 4.00
CA SER A 39 -6.96 28.87 3.31
C SER A 39 -6.76 30.32 2.88
N ALA A 40 -7.55 30.78 1.91
CA ALA A 40 -7.44 32.13 1.39
C ALA A 40 -8.83 32.73 1.14
N ILE A 41 -9.10 33.92 1.69
CA ILE A 41 -10.29 34.69 1.37
C ILE A 41 -10.00 35.50 0.10
N ILE A 42 -10.62 35.06 -0.99
CA ILE A 42 -10.51 35.69 -2.30
C ILE A 42 -11.61 36.73 -2.43
N ASN A 43 -11.26 37.99 -2.72
CA ASN A 43 -12.19 39.10 -2.84
C ASN A 43 -11.99 39.83 -4.17
N TRP A 44 -13.05 40.39 -4.75
CA TRP A 44 -13.00 41.23 -5.95
C TRP A 44 -14.11 42.29 -5.94
N ASN A 45 -14.04 43.27 -6.86
CA ASN A 45 -15.07 44.29 -7.01
C ASN A 45 -16.37 43.67 -7.60
N PRO A 46 -17.55 43.89 -6.99
CA PRO A 46 -18.80 43.32 -7.49
C PRO A 46 -19.29 44.00 -8.77
N ILE A 47 -19.71 43.19 -9.74
CA ILE A 47 -20.39 43.62 -10.98
C ILE A 47 -21.92 43.47 -10.80
N PRO A 48 -22.73 44.51 -11.08
CA PRO A 48 -24.17 44.45 -10.90
C PRO A 48 -24.84 43.35 -11.75
N SER A 49 -25.68 42.54 -11.10
CA SER A 49 -26.45 41.44 -11.73
C SER A 49 -25.61 40.30 -12.32
N ALA A 50 -24.35 40.13 -11.89
CA ALA A 50 -23.47 39.03 -12.26
C ALA A 50 -23.45 37.91 -11.21
N THR A 51 -23.18 36.67 -11.65
CA THR A 51 -22.50 35.65 -10.83
C THR A 51 -21.02 35.58 -11.26
N TYR A 52 -20.22 34.73 -10.64
CA TYR A 52 -18.78 34.61 -10.95
C TYR A 52 -18.34 33.14 -11.04
N ASP A 53 -17.35 32.90 -11.88
CA ASP A 53 -16.60 31.64 -11.92
C ASP A 53 -15.19 31.96 -11.41
N LEU A 54 -14.75 31.29 -10.34
CA LEU A 54 -13.41 31.42 -9.75
C LEU A 54 -12.60 30.18 -10.07
N ARG A 55 -11.30 30.31 -10.25
CA ARG A 55 -10.41 29.15 -10.33
C ARG A 55 -9.06 29.39 -9.68
N TYR A 56 -8.48 28.34 -9.12
CA TYR A 56 -7.15 28.36 -8.52
C TYR A 56 -6.37 27.08 -8.83
N ARG A 57 -5.05 27.15 -8.67
CA ARG A 57 -4.12 26.01 -8.73
C ARG A 57 -2.78 26.37 -8.08
N GLU A 58 -1.98 25.36 -7.82
CA GLU A 58 -0.57 25.51 -7.45
C GLU A 58 0.22 26.07 -8.65
N ILE A 59 1.17 26.96 -8.39
CA ILE A 59 1.95 27.60 -9.45
C ILE A 59 2.79 26.54 -10.18
N GLY A 60 2.48 26.34 -11.46
CA GLY A 60 3.12 25.33 -12.31
C GLY A 60 2.24 24.10 -12.60
N ALA A 61 1.17 23.87 -11.84
CA ALA A 61 0.24 22.78 -12.09
C ALA A 61 -0.46 22.91 -13.46
N SER A 62 -0.66 21.80 -14.17
CA SER A 62 -1.30 21.80 -15.49
C SER A 62 -2.81 22.04 -15.43
N SER A 63 -3.46 21.61 -14.34
CA SER A 63 -4.90 21.65 -14.12
C SER A 63 -5.34 22.83 -13.24
N TRP A 64 -6.58 23.28 -13.39
CA TRP A 64 -7.22 24.29 -12.54
C TRP A 64 -8.40 23.68 -11.78
N THR A 65 -8.55 24.05 -10.51
CA THR A 65 -9.75 23.78 -9.71
C THR A 65 -10.73 24.93 -9.94
N GLU A 66 -11.88 24.67 -10.58
CA GLU A 66 -12.88 25.69 -10.92
C GLU A 66 -14.13 25.61 -10.01
N ILE A 67 -14.55 26.76 -9.49
CA ILE A 67 -15.73 26.97 -8.64
C ILE A 67 -16.67 27.92 -9.38
N THR A 68 -17.79 27.39 -9.87
CA THR A 68 -18.70 28.12 -10.77
C THR A 68 -19.94 28.68 -10.07
N ASP A 69 -20.61 29.63 -10.73
CA ASP A 69 -21.92 30.18 -10.33
C ASP A 69 -21.95 30.83 -8.92
N LEU A 70 -20.83 31.43 -8.49
CA LEU A 70 -20.72 32.17 -7.23
C LEU A 70 -21.64 33.40 -7.22
N ALA A 71 -22.50 33.49 -6.19
CA ALA A 71 -23.46 34.57 -6.03
C ALA A 71 -22.89 35.86 -5.37
N THR A 72 -21.67 35.79 -4.84
CA THR A 72 -21.00 36.85 -4.07
C THR A 72 -19.64 37.19 -4.65
N ASN A 73 -19.16 38.41 -4.40
CA ASN A 73 -17.84 38.89 -4.84
C ASN A 73 -16.68 38.48 -3.89
N THR A 74 -16.88 37.38 -3.17
CA THR A 74 -15.96 36.83 -2.17
C THR A 74 -16.14 35.32 -2.09
N TYR A 75 -15.05 34.59 -1.87
CA TYR A 75 -15.01 33.14 -1.71
C TYR A 75 -13.80 32.72 -0.86
N THR A 76 -13.98 31.81 0.09
CA THR A 76 -12.88 31.22 0.85
C THR A 76 -12.46 29.89 0.22
N ILE A 77 -11.23 29.83 -0.26
CA ILE A 77 -10.59 28.55 -0.62
C ILE A 77 -10.06 27.92 0.67
N SER A 78 -10.32 26.63 0.89
CA SER A 78 -9.91 25.90 2.10
C SER A 78 -9.20 24.59 1.76
N GLY A 79 -8.35 24.11 2.67
CA GLY A 79 -7.61 22.85 2.48
C GLY A 79 -6.43 23.00 1.54
N LEU A 80 -5.74 24.14 1.61
CA LEU A 80 -4.52 24.40 0.88
C LEU A 80 -3.32 23.71 1.55
N VAL A 81 -2.29 23.41 0.77
CA VAL A 81 -1.04 22.80 1.27
C VAL A 81 -0.17 23.88 1.92
N ASN A 82 0.56 23.53 2.99
CA ASN A 82 1.44 24.46 3.70
C ASN A 82 2.62 24.91 2.84
N ASP A 83 3.03 26.17 3.00
CA ASP A 83 4.11 26.86 2.28
C ASP A 83 4.06 26.73 0.75
N THR A 84 2.86 26.44 0.21
CA THR A 84 2.65 26.24 -1.22
C THR A 84 2.14 27.50 -1.89
N ASP A 85 2.76 27.85 -3.02
CA ASP A 85 2.37 28.98 -3.85
C ASP A 85 1.19 28.62 -4.76
N TYR A 86 0.11 29.39 -4.65
CA TYR A 86 -1.09 29.29 -5.46
C TYR A 86 -1.26 30.51 -6.36
N GLU A 87 -1.89 30.32 -7.52
CA GLU A 87 -2.47 31.40 -8.33
C GLU A 87 -3.99 31.27 -8.40
N VAL A 88 -4.70 32.40 -8.31
CA VAL A 88 -6.17 32.49 -8.44
C VAL A 88 -6.58 33.49 -9.51
N GLN A 89 -7.68 33.18 -10.20
CA GLN A 89 -8.32 34.02 -11.20
C GLN A 89 -9.84 34.02 -11.00
N VAL A 90 -10.51 35.09 -11.45
CA VAL A 90 -11.98 35.18 -11.43
C VAL A 90 -12.52 35.71 -12.77
N SER A 91 -13.68 35.19 -13.18
CA SER A 91 -14.42 35.59 -14.38
C SER A 91 -15.84 36.03 -14.00
N THR A 92 -16.39 36.98 -14.74
CA THR A 92 -17.78 37.44 -14.60
C THR A 92 -18.68 36.51 -15.41
N ARG A 93 -19.77 36.03 -14.80
CA ARG A 93 -20.77 35.18 -15.46
C ARG A 93 -22.08 35.95 -15.60
N CYS A 94 -22.45 36.22 -16.84
CA CYS A 94 -23.74 36.79 -17.21
C CYS A 94 -24.63 35.70 -17.86
N THR A 95 -25.95 35.89 -17.86
CA THR A 95 -26.96 34.85 -18.19
C THR A 95 -26.80 34.07 -19.50
N LEU A 96 -26.00 34.54 -20.46
CA LEU A 96 -25.74 33.85 -21.73
C LEU A 96 -24.25 33.80 -22.12
N ALA A 97 -23.33 34.35 -21.32
CA ALA A 97 -21.89 34.33 -21.59
C ALA A 97 -21.07 34.84 -20.39
N SER A 98 -19.94 34.19 -20.12
CA SER A 98 -18.92 34.67 -19.18
C SER A 98 -17.87 35.56 -19.86
N SER A 99 -17.12 36.32 -19.08
CA SER A 99 -15.92 37.04 -19.53
C SER A 99 -14.72 36.09 -19.69
N ILE A 100 -13.61 36.63 -20.18
CA ILE A 100 -12.30 36.04 -19.89
C ILE A 100 -12.05 36.04 -18.37
N TYR A 101 -11.14 35.19 -17.90
CA TYR A 101 -10.62 35.26 -16.53
C TYR A 101 -9.74 36.51 -16.34
N SER A 102 -9.65 36.98 -15.09
CA SER A 102 -8.71 38.02 -14.68
C SER A 102 -7.25 37.59 -14.86
N SER A 103 -6.32 38.55 -14.75
CA SER A 103 -4.93 38.22 -14.44
C SER A 103 -4.85 37.41 -13.15
N SER A 104 -3.87 36.50 -13.06
CA SER A 104 -3.57 35.77 -11.83
C SER A 104 -3.19 36.72 -10.70
N VAL A 105 -3.66 36.39 -9.50
CA VAL A 105 -3.12 36.89 -8.23
C VAL A 105 -2.45 35.70 -7.54
N ASN A 106 -1.19 35.87 -7.17
CA ASN A 106 -0.41 34.84 -6.51
C ASN A 106 -0.47 35.04 -4.99
N PHE A 107 -0.49 33.94 -4.24
CA PHE A 107 -0.45 33.94 -2.78
C PHE A 107 0.11 32.61 -2.26
N THR A 108 0.84 32.66 -1.15
CA THR A 108 1.38 31.48 -0.49
C THR A 108 0.46 31.11 0.68
N ALA A 109 0.05 29.84 0.77
CA ALA A 109 -0.78 29.38 1.87
C ALA A 109 0.09 28.96 3.06
N THR A 110 0.07 29.73 4.15
CA THR A 110 0.89 29.44 5.34
C THR A 110 0.02 28.91 6.49
N ALA A 111 0.39 27.78 7.08
CA ALA A 111 -0.28 27.24 8.27
C ALA A 111 -0.05 28.12 9.51
N CYS A 112 1.10 28.78 9.59
CA CYS A 112 1.58 29.43 10.80
C CYS A 112 2.54 30.58 10.49
N THR A 113 2.36 31.75 11.12
CA THR A 113 3.25 32.91 10.92
C THR A 113 4.18 33.09 12.12
N GLY A 114 5.49 32.99 11.87
CA GLY A 114 6.51 33.14 12.91
C GLY A 114 7.86 32.55 12.46
N ALA A 115 8.76 32.34 13.41
CA ALA A 115 9.86 31.39 13.21
C ALA A 115 9.31 29.96 13.35
N SER A 116 9.78 29.04 12.50
CA SER A 116 9.38 27.63 12.53
C SER A 116 10.47 26.72 13.09
N ILE A 117 10.03 25.70 13.82
CA ILE A 117 10.83 24.62 14.40
C ILE A 117 10.35 23.31 13.79
N SER A 118 11.22 22.67 13.01
CA SER A 118 10.98 21.40 12.31
C SER A 118 11.94 20.28 12.73
N SER A 119 12.62 20.47 13.86
CA SER A 119 13.57 19.52 14.45
C SER A 119 13.27 19.37 15.93
N PHE A 120 13.11 18.13 16.37
CA PHE A 120 12.78 17.76 17.74
C PHE A 120 13.84 16.79 18.31
N PRO A 121 14.09 16.78 19.63
CA PRO A 121 13.43 17.57 20.67
C PRO A 121 13.85 19.05 20.66
N TYR A 122 12.88 19.93 20.90
CA TYR A 122 13.09 21.36 21.15
C TYR A 122 13.16 21.63 22.66
N SER A 123 13.95 22.62 23.10
CA SER A 123 14.00 23.04 24.51
C SER A 123 14.21 24.54 24.68
N GLU A 124 13.59 25.11 25.72
CA GLU A 124 13.71 26.50 26.14
C GLU A 124 13.73 26.60 27.68
N SER A 125 14.79 27.19 28.22
CA SER A 125 14.96 27.48 29.65
C SER A 125 15.28 28.96 29.92
N PHE A 126 15.08 29.83 28.92
CA PHE A 126 15.11 31.28 29.05
C PHE A 126 16.43 31.88 29.57
N GLU A 127 17.55 31.15 29.55
CA GLU A 127 18.82 31.59 30.16
C GLU A 127 19.34 32.94 29.60
N ALA A 128 19.12 33.22 28.32
CA ALA A 128 19.57 34.45 27.67
C ALA A 128 18.47 35.54 27.54
N ASN A 129 17.31 35.16 27.02
CA ASN A 129 16.16 36.02 26.72
C ASN A 129 14.89 35.16 26.57
N PHE A 130 13.87 35.57 25.80
CA PHE A 130 12.68 34.76 25.52
C PHE A 130 12.83 33.78 24.34
N GLY A 131 14.04 33.68 23.76
CA GLY A 131 14.31 32.85 22.60
C GLY A 131 13.48 33.27 21.39
N LEU A 132 12.73 32.30 20.85
CA LEU A 132 11.77 32.51 19.76
C LEU A 132 10.34 32.78 20.25
N TRP A 133 10.11 32.79 21.57
CA TRP A 133 8.79 33.02 22.16
C TRP A 133 8.44 34.50 22.18
N ASN A 134 7.19 34.82 21.89
CA ASN A 134 6.69 36.18 21.74
C ASN A 134 5.55 36.46 22.73
N GLN A 135 5.66 37.58 23.45
CA GLN A 135 4.61 38.06 24.35
C GLN A 135 3.35 38.44 23.58
N GLY A 136 2.20 38.44 24.26
CA GLY A 136 0.99 39.10 23.78
C GLY A 136 1.17 40.62 23.68
N LEU A 137 0.37 41.26 22.82
CA LEU A 137 0.32 42.71 22.76
C LEU A 137 -0.63 43.26 23.84
N ASN A 138 -0.03 43.82 24.88
CA ASN A 138 -0.74 44.45 26.00
C ASN A 138 -1.84 45.42 25.54
N GLY A 139 -3.10 45.09 25.87
CA GLY A 139 -4.27 45.90 25.57
C GLY A 139 -4.99 45.57 24.27
N THR A 140 -4.41 44.74 23.37
CA THR A 140 -5.15 44.08 22.28
C THR A 140 -5.39 42.61 22.57
N ASP A 141 -4.35 41.92 23.06
CA ASP A 141 -4.36 40.46 23.24
C ASP A 141 -4.56 40.13 24.73
N ASP A 142 -3.75 40.75 25.60
CA ASP A 142 -3.69 40.52 27.03
C ASP A 142 -3.52 41.83 27.84
N ASN A 143 -2.90 41.78 29.02
CA ASN A 143 -2.87 42.93 29.95
C ASN A 143 -1.51 43.25 30.57
N ILE A 144 -0.65 42.25 30.77
CA ILE A 144 0.70 42.35 31.34
C ILE A 144 1.61 41.29 30.70
N ASP A 145 2.92 41.54 30.61
CA ASP A 145 3.88 40.57 30.05
C ASP A 145 4.37 39.55 31.08
N TRP A 146 4.83 38.38 30.60
CA TRP A 146 5.71 37.52 31.39
C TRP A 146 7.07 38.19 31.63
N THR A 147 7.65 38.02 32.81
CA THR A 147 8.93 38.63 33.21
C THR A 147 9.97 37.55 33.49
N ARG A 148 11.21 37.72 33.02
CA ARG A 148 12.33 36.81 33.39
C ARG A 148 12.92 37.18 34.74
N ASN A 149 13.25 36.19 35.56
CA ASN A 149 13.86 36.40 36.88
C ASN A 149 14.85 35.29 37.26
N SER A 150 15.67 35.56 38.28
CA SER A 150 16.55 34.60 38.96
C SER A 150 16.38 34.70 40.46
N GLY A 151 16.31 33.56 41.16
CA GLY A 151 16.03 33.54 42.60
C GLY A 151 14.55 33.74 42.91
N GLY A 152 14.23 34.26 44.11
CA GLY A 152 12.84 34.51 44.51
C GLY A 152 12.15 35.64 43.73
N THR A 153 10.82 35.60 43.62
CA THR A 153 10.07 36.72 42.99
C THR A 153 10.12 37.99 43.87
N PRO A 154 9.96 39.19 43.27
CA PRO A 154 10.01 40.46 44.01
C PRO A 154 8.88 40.69 45.03
N SER A 155 7.77 39.97 44.95
CA SER A 155 6.54 40.19 45.73
C SER A 155 6.62 39.68 47.19
N ILE A 156 7.55 40.25 47.97
CA ILE A 156 7.93 39.79 49.32
C ILE A 156 7.18 40.46 50.50
N THR A 157 6.28 41.42 50.25
CA THR A 157 5.78 42.36 51.29
C THR A 157 4.90 41.74 52.39
N SER A 158 4.50 40.47 52.27
CA SER A 158 3.88 39.70 53.37
C SER A 158 4.31 38.22 53.43
N GLY A 159 5.45 37.87 52.86
CA GLY A 159 5.91 36.50 52.64
C GLY A 159 6.34 36.29 51.18
N PRO A 160 7.17 35.26 50.88
CA PRO A 160 7.59 34.97 49.52
C PRO A 160 6.42 34.42 48.69
N THR A 161 6.46 34.67 47.40
CA THR A 161 5.50 34.22 46.39
C THR A 161 6.28 33.57 45.24
N GLY A 162 5.62 32.74 44.43
CA GLY A 162 6.31 31.98 43.38
C GLY A 162 7.45 31.08 43.91
N PRO A 163 8.41 30.71 43.05
CA PRO A 163 9.55 29.86 43.39
C PRO A 163 10.71 30.65 44.03
N SER A 164 11.63 29.95 44.69
CA SER A 164 12.88 30.52 45.24
C SER A 164 14.05 30.57 44.25
N GLY A 165 13.89 29.98 43.07
CA GLY A 165 14.88 29.90 41.98
C GLY A 165 14.33 29.08 40.81
N ALA A 166 15.04 29.08 39.67
CA ALA A 166 14.68 28.34 38.46
C ALA A 166 14.59 26.82 38.69
N SER A 167 13.87 26.10 37.83
CA SER A 167 13.89 24.62 37.80
C SER A 167 15.06 24.10 36.95
N ASN A 168 15.43 24.84 35.90
CA ASN A 168 16.57 24.57 35.04
C ASN A 168 17.46 25.83 34.93
N GLY A 169 18.77 25.65 34.81
CA GLY A 169 19.68 26.80 34.68
C GLY A 169 19.62 27.77 35.87
N ASN A 170 19.44 29.06 35.57
CA ASN A 170 19.48 30.18 36.51
C ASN A 170 18.29 31.14 36.35
N GLN A 171 17.58 31.08 35.23
CA GLN A 171 16.50 31.98 34.83
C GLN A 171 15.21 31.20 34.68
N TYR A 172 14.09 31.83 34.98
CA TYR A 172 12.75 31.33 34.68
C TYR A 172 11.86 32.52 34.28
N ILE A 173 10.67 32.23 33.74
CA ILE A 173 9.66 33.26 33.46
C ILE A 173 8.56 33.22 34.52
N PHE A 174 8.03 34.39 34.89
CA PHE A 174 6.89 34.48 35.79
C PHE A 174 5.99 35.67 35.48
N VAL A 175 4.73 35.57 35.87
CA VAL A 175 3.78 36.68 35.86
C VAL A 175 3.89 37.42 37.19
N GLU A 176 4.47 38.62 37.18
CA GLU A 176 4.55 39.50 38.35
C GLU A 176 3.17 40.05 38.68
N SER A 177 2.62 39.66 39.84
CA SER A 177 1.25 39.98 40.23
C SER A 177 1.11 41.23 41.11
N SER A 178 2.19 41.89 41.54
CA SER A 178 2.14 43.13 42.32
C SER A 178 1.40 44.28 41.63
N SER A 179 0.82 45.20 42.43
CA SER A 179 0.04 46.33 41.90
C SER A 179 0.86 47.17 40.90
N PRO A 180 0.35 47.45 39.68
CA PRO A 180 -1.05 47.38 39.24
C PRO A 180 -1.48 46.08 38.53
N ASN A 181 -0.67 45.01 38.58
CA ASN A 181 -0.84 43.78 37.81
C ASN A 181 -1.87 42.79 38.42
N ASN A 182 -2.68 43.23 39.37
CA ASN A 182 -3.83 42.52 39.92
C ASN A 182 -5.05 43.46 40.03
N PRO A 183 -6.29 42.95 40.05
CA PRO A 183 -6.66 41.55 39.89
C PRO A 183 -6.92 41.13 38.43
N SER A 184 -6.93 39.82 38.18
CA SER A 184 -7.41 39.19 36.94
C SER A 184 -6.76 39.70 35.65
N LYS A 185 -5.46 39.99 35.71
CA LYS A 185 -4.67 40.40 34.55
C LYS A 185 -4.15 39.17 33.81
N LYS A 186 -4.26 39.17 32.49
CA LYS A 186 -3.74 38.11 31.62
C LYS A 186 -2.33 38.44 31.13
N ALA A 187 -1.50 37.41 31.02
CA ALA A 187 -0.20 37.40 30.36
C ALA A 187 -0.11 36.22 29.39
N PHE A 188 0.17 36.50 28.13
CA PHE A 188 0.32 35.49 27.08
C PHE A 188 1.78 35.41 26.63
N LEU A 189 2.33 34.20 26.60
CA LEU A 189 3.58 33.91 25.92
C LEU A 189 3.31 32.84 24.86
N ASN A 190 3.53 33.19 23.60
CA ASN A 190 3.25 32.37 22.42
C ASN A 190 4.55 31.78 21.88
N SER A 191 4.53 30.51 21.50
CA SER A 191 5.69 29.82 20.92
C SER A 191 6.00 30.28 19.48
N PRO A 192 7.18 29.90 18.95
CA PRO A 192 7.34 29.70 17.51
C PRO A 192 6.32 28.70 16.94
N CYS A 193 6.27 28.59 15.61
CA CYS A 193 5.57 27.51 14.92
C CYS A 193 6.33 26.19 15.15
N PHE A 194 5.64 25.14 15.55
CA PHE A 194 6.16 23.77 15.60
C PHE A 194 5.59 23.00 14.41
N GLU A 195 6.44 22.63 13.47
CA GLU A 195 6.08 21.88 12.25
C GLU A 195 6.18 20.38 12.57
N LEU A 196 5.06 19.74 12.88
CA LEU A 196 5.00 18.31 13.24
C LEU A 196 4.72 17.40 12.04
N ASP A 197 4.83 17.92 10.81
CA ASP A 197 4.76 17.10 9.60
C ASP A 197 5.95 16.13 9.54
N GLY A 198 5.66 14.86 9.26
CA GLY A 198 6.63 13.78 9.42
C GLY A 198 7.04 13.48 10.87
N TYR A 199 6.27 13.91 11.89
CA TYR A 199 6.50 13.56 13.30
C TYR A 199 5.25 12.97 13.97
N GLU A 200 5.48 12.07 14.94
CA GLU A 200 4.47 11.41 15.76
C GLU A 200 4.83 11.40 17.26
N ASN A 201 3.85 11.06 18.11
CA ASN A 201 4.02 10.99 19.57
C ASN A 201 4.44 12.34 20.18
N THR A 202 3.86 13.45 19.70
CA THR A 202 4.22 14.78 20.16
C THR A 202 3.84 15.00 21.63
N GLU A 203 4.76 15.57 22.40
CA GLU A 203 4.64 15.76 23.83
C GLU A 203 5.23 17.12 24.26
N LEU A 204 4.45 17.89 25.03
CA LEU A 204 4.92 19.12 25.66
C LEU A 204 5.25 18.84 27.14
N ILE A 205 6.50 19.10 27.51
CA ILE A 205 6.97 19.06 28.90
C ILE A 205 7.31 20.48 29.36
N PHE A 206 6.95 20.86 30.59
CA PHE A 206 7.42 22.10 31.22
C PHE A 206 7.34 22.00 32.74
N ASP A 207 8.12 22.81 33.44
CA ASP A 207 8.00 22.96 34.88
C ASP A 207 7.18 24.20 35.23
N TYR A 208 6.35 24.13 36.27
CA TYR A 208 5.65 25.30 36.79
C TYR A 208 5.68 25.38 38.33
N HIS A 209 5.55 26.61 38.84
CA HIS A 209 5.48 26.89 40.27
C HIS A 209 4.50 28.04 40.57
N MET A 210 3.52 27.77 41.43
CA MET A 210 2.39 28.62 41.77
C MET A 210 2.19 28.64 43.29
N PHE A 211 2.89 29.55 43.97
CA PHE A 211 2.82 29.73 45.43
C PHE A 211 2.32 31.13 45.81
N GLY A 212 1.22 31.19 46.56
CA GLY A 212 0.58 32.45 46.99
C GLY A 212 -0.88 32.28 47.39
N SER A 213 -1.29 32.95 48.47
CA SER A 213 -2.64 32.78 49.07
C SER A 213 -3.80 33.28 48.21
N THR A 214 -3.53 34.06 47.16
CA THR A 214 -4.52 34.55 46.20
C THR A 214 -4.14 34.14 44.78
N MET A 215 -3.59 32.93 44.63
CA MET A 215 -3.13 32.42 43.34
C MET A 215 -4.24 32.39 42.29
N GLY A 216 -3.89 32.77 41.06
CA GLY A 216 -4.78 32.78 39.91
C GLY A 216 -4.75 31.45 39.15
N THR A 217 -4.67 31.53 37.84
CA THR A 217 -4.81 30.40 36.90
C THR A 217 -3.68 30.40 35.89
N LEU A 218 -3.03 29.25 35.70
CA LEU A 218 -2.17 28.97 34.55
C LEU A 218 -2.92 28.07 33.57
N LYS A 219 -2.86 28.40 32.28
CA LYS A 219 -3.29 27.53 31.19
C LYS A 219 -2.17 27.30 30.19
N VAL A 220 -2.20 26.14 29.56
CA VAL A 220 -1.57 25.91 28.26
C VAL A 220 -2.68 25.73 27.23
N GLU A 221 -2.51 26.42 26.10
CA GLU A 221 -3.48 26.47 25.01
C GLU A 221 -2.76 26.24 23.67
N VAL A 222 -3.32 25.42 22.79
CA VAL A 222 -2.76 25.08 21.47
C VAL A 222 -3.63 25.65 20.36
N THR A 223 -3.01 26.11 19.29
CA THR A 223 -3.65 26.51 18.04
C THR A 223 -2.99 25.80 16.86
N ASN A 224 -3.80 25.34 15.92
CA ASN A 224 -3.40 24.86 14.60
C ASN A 224 -3.98 25.76 13.47
N ASP A 225 -4.49 26.94 13.82
CA ASP A 225 -5.10 27.91 12.91
C ASP A 225 -4.42 29.29 12.96
N ASN A 226 -3.11 29.27 13.25
CA ASN A 226 -2.26 30.45 13.42
C ASN A 226 -2.69 31.43 14.54
N GLY A 227 -3.47 30.96 15.51
CA GLY A 227 -3.87 31.72 16.69
C GLY A 227 -5.20 32.45 16.57
N LEU A 228 -6.06 32.03 15.64
CA LEU A 228 -7.44 32.54 15.53
C LEU A 228 -8.32 31.90 16.61
N THR A 229 -8.14 30.59 16.85
CA THR A 229 -8.75 29.85 17.95
C THR A 229 -7.68 29.11 18.76
N TYR A 230 -8.00 28.83 20.02
CA TYR A 230 -7.08 28.20 20.97
C TYR A 230 -7.84 27.18 21.81
N THR A 231 -7.33 25.95 21.82
CA THR A 231 -7.86 24.84 22.64
C THR A 231 -7.02 24.70 23.89
N SER A 232 -7.62 24.78 25.09
CA SER A 232 -6.89 24.60 26.34
C SER A 232 -6.61 23.11 26.58
N VAL A 233 -5.33 22.73 26.53
CA VAL A 233 -4.84 21.36 26.78
C VAL A 233 -4.47 21.15 28.26
N PHE A 234 -4.23 22.24 29.01
CA PHE A 234 -4.00 22.20 30.45
C PHE A 234 -4.56 23.46 31.12
N THR A 235 -5.08 23.30 32.34
CA THR A 235 -5.51 24.40 33.22
C THR A 235 -5.29 23.99 34.67
N VAL A 236 -4.56 24.81 35.43
CA VAL A 236 -4.39 24.67 36.89
C VAL A 236 -4.69 26.00 37.57
N SER A 237 -5.28 25.96 38.76
CA SER A 237 -5.72 27.17 39.48
C SER A 237 -5.58 27.04 40.98
N GLY A 238 -5.36 28.17 41.65
CA GLY A 238 -5.06 28.18 43.08
C GLY A 238 -3.62 27.75 43.38
N GLN A 239 -3.23 27.81 44.66
CA GLN A 239 -1.88 27.50 45.10
C GLN A 239 -1.58 26.01 44.94
N GLN A 240 -0.46 25.67 44.29
CA GLN A 240 -0.04 24.28 44.04
C GLN A 240 1.09 23.85 44.97
N GLN A 241 2.05 24.73 45.26
CA GLN A 241 3.16 24.45 46.17
C GLN A 241 2.85 24.87 47.61
N THR A 242 3.54 24.25 48.58
CA THR A 242 3.37 24.53 50.02
C THR A 242 4.29 25.64 50.54
N SER A 243 5.38 25.93 49.82
CA SER A 243 6.34 26.99 50.12
C SER A 243 7.10 27.41 48.86
N ALA A 244 7.79 28.55 48.88
CA ALA A 244 8.63 28.99 47.76
C ALA A 244 9.85 28.09 47.49
N SER A 245 10.25 27.26 48.45
CA SER A 245 11.33 26.27 48.29
C SER A 245 10.81 24.84 48.12
N ALA A 246 9.52 24.67 47.80
CA ALA A 246 9.01 23.38 47.36
C ALA A 246 9.57 23.06 45.97
N ALA A 247 9.56 21.78 45.60
CA ALA A 247 9.91 21.39 44.24
C ALA A 247 8.95 22.02 43.23
N TRP A 248 9.50 22.41 42.07
CA TRP A 248 8.72 22.70 40.88
C TRP A 248 7.90 21.47 40.47
N THR A 249 6.76 21.68 39.84
CA THR A 249 5.94 20.59 39.31
C THR A 249 6.14 20.50 37.82
N THR A 250 6.81 19.45 37.37
CA THR A 250 6.84 19.09 35.94
C THR A 250 5.45 18.68 35.49
N GLN A 251 5.04 19.16 34.32
CA GLN A 251 3.88 18.69 33.58
C GLN A 251 4.33 18.08 32.28
N ASN A 252 3.61 17.03 31.91
CA ASN A 252 3.73 16.34 30.65
C ASN A 252 2.32 16.37 30.04
N ILE A 253 2.21 16.94 28.84
CA ILE A 253 0.97 17.08 28.08
C ILE A 253 1.15 16.32 26.77
N ASN A 254 0.36 15.26 26.61
CA ASN A 254 0.21 14.56 25.33
C ASN A 254 -0.39 15.52 24.29
N LEU A 255 0.25 15.62 23.12
CA LEU A 255 -0.16 16.43 21.99
C LEU A 255 -0.37 15.59 20.72
N ASN A 256 -0.51 14.27 20.81
CA ASN A 256 -0.64 13.38 19.64
C ASN A 256 -1.82 13.74 18.70
N SER A 257 -2.85 14.45 19.19
CA SER A 257 -3.93 14.98 18.34
C SER A 257 -3.48 16.07 17.36
N TYR A 258 -2.22 16.51 17.46
CA TYR A 258 -1.57 17.51 16.63
C TYR A 258 -0.38 16.93 15.84
N ASP A 259 -0.12 15.62 15.92
CA ASP A 259 0.85 14.93 15.05
C ASP A 259 0.50 15.21 13.57
N GLY A 260 1.52 15.40 12.73
CA GLY A 260 1.35 15.77 11.32
C GLY A 260 0.84 17.21 11.05
N GLN A 261 0.74 18.09 12.05
CA GLN A 261 0.22 19.46 11.89
C GLN A 261 1.23 20.53 12.30
N THR A 262 1.06 21.75 11.79
CA THR A 262 1.75 22.93 12.32
C THR A 262 0.98 23.55 13.47
N ILE A 263 1.60 23.75 14.64
CA ILE A 263 0.96 24.34 15.82
C ILE A 263 1.73 25.50 16.45
N LYS A 264 1.02 26.33 17.23
CA LYS A 264 1.62 27.16 18.29
C LYS A 264 1.03 26.79 19.66
N ILE A 265 1.85 26.97 20.69
CA ILE A 265 1.54 26.76 22.10
C ILE A 265 1.56 28.12 22.80
N ARG A 266 0.55 28.40 23.63
CA ARG A 266 0.45 29.61 24.44
C ARG A 266 0.39 29.28 25.93
N PHE A 267 1.34 29.83 26.69
CA PHE A 267 1.25 29.92 28.14
C PHE A 267 0.42 31.15 28.52
N SER A 268 -0.67 30.91 29.22
CA SER A 268 -1.72 31.89 29.50
C SER A 268 -1.91 31.99 31.01
N GLY A 269 -1.19 32.93 31.62
CA GLY A 269 -1.25 33.21 33.05
C GLY A 269 -2.30 34.27 33.36
N THR A 270 -3.15 34.04 34.36
CA THR A 270 -4.13 35.02 34.85
C THR A 270 -3.89 35.27 36.33
N THR A 271 -3.58 36.51 36.72
CA THR A 271 -3.33 36.87 38.13
C THR A 271 -4.62 36.81 38.96
N GLY A 272 -4.51 36.41 40.21
CA GLY A 272 -5.62 36.37 41.16
C GLY A 272 -5.90 37.74 41.80
N SER A 273 -6.30 37.76 43.08
CA SER A 273 -6.87 38.98 43.70
C SER A 273 -5.89 39.92 44.40
N SER A 274 -4.61 39.56 44.50
CA SER A 274 -3.55 40.41 45.08
C SER A 274 -2.17 40.05 44.53
N PHE A 275 -1.11 40.65 45.09
CA PHE A 275 0.30 40.32 44.81
C PHE A 275 0.72 38.90 45.25
N ALA A 276 -0.13 38.18 45.98
CA ALA A 276 0.14 36.79 46.35
C ALA A 276 -0.31 35.82 45.25
N SER A 277 0.17 36.04 44.02
CA SER A 277 -0.36 35.40 42.81
C SER A 277 0.66 35.21 41.69
N ASP A 278 1.95 35.10 42.04
CA ASP A 278 3.03 34.94 41.06
C ASP A 278 3.06 33.52 40.49
N ILE A 279 2.83 33.42 39.18
CA ILE A 279 2.81 32.17 38.41
C ILE A 279 4.13 32.07 37.65
N ALA A 280 4.92 31.03 37.89
CA ALA A 280 6.20 30.81 37.22
C ALA A 280 6.18 29.55 36.33
N VAL A 281 6.92 29.60 35.21
CA VAL A 281 7.11 28.52 34.23
C VAL A 281 8.60 28.48 33.82
N ASP A 282 9.11 27.29 33.57
CA ASP A 282 10.52 27.04 33.19
C ASP A 282 10.66 25.70 32.41
N ASN A 283 11.85 25.42 31.88
CA ASN A 283 12.27 24.11 31.36
C ASN A 283 11.30 23.51 30.33
N ILE A 284 10.84 24.33 29.38
CA ILE A 284 9.89 23.93 28.33
C ILE A 284 10.61 23.03 27.33
N LYS A 285 9.99 21.92 26.94
CA LYS A 285 10.48 21.01 25.90
C LYS A 285 9.33 20.54 25.03
N ILE A 286 9.59 20.37 23.74
CA ILE A 286 8.71 19.64 22.83
C ILE A 286 9.48 18.41 22.36
N ASN A 287 8.98 17.22 22.68
CA ASN A 287 9.46 15.98 22.10
C ASN A 287 8.50 15.58 20.98
N ALA A 288 9.04 15.05 19.88
CA ALA A 288 8.28 14.41 18.82
C ALA A 288 9.22 13.44 18.10
N ASN A 289 8.73 12.27 17.70
CA ASN A 289 9.53 11.23 17.05
C ASN A 289 9.39 11.35 15.53
N ALA A 290 10.52 11.37 14.81
CA ALA A 290 10.49 11.41 13.35
C ALA A 290 9.86 10.13 12.78
N VAL A 291 8.86 10.29 11.93
CA VAL A 291 8.17 9.21 11.23
C VAL A 291 9.03 8.74 10.07
N THR A 292 9.48 7.49 10.11
CA THR A 292 10.17 6.87 8.98
C THR A 292 9.16 6.54 7.88
N LEU A 293 9.13 7.37 6.83
CA LEU A 293 8.35 7.08 5.63
C LEU A 293 9.02 5.97 4.81
N THR A 294 8.25 4.95 4.46
CA THR A 294 8.64 3.94 3.47
C THR A 294 8.11 4.37 2.11
N THR A 295 8.90 4.19 1.05
CA THR A 295 8.41 4.36 -0.33
C THR A 295 7.68 3.10 -0.76
N TRP A 296 6.40 3.25 -1.11
CA TRP A 296 5.54 2.19 -1.60
C TRP A 296 5.24 2.43 -3.08
N TYR A 297 5.15 1.37 -3.87
CA TYR A 297 5.04 1.35 -5.32
C TYR A 297 3.71 0.69 -5.72
N GLN A 298 3.01 1.24 -6.71
CA GLN A 298 1.66 0.81 -7.04
C GLN A 298 1.65 -0.64 -7.56
N ASP A 299 0.93 -1.51 -6.85
CA ASP A 299 0.64 -2.90 -7.24
C ASP A 299 -0.78 -2.91 -7.82
N LEU A 300 -0.87 -2.95 -9.15
CA LEU A 300 -2.12 -2.75 -9.90
C LEU A 300 -2.82 -4.08 -10.24
N ASP A 301 -2.08 -5.18 -10.39
CA ASP A 301 -2.60 -6.52 -10.73
C ASP A 301 -2.57 -7.53 -9.55
N SER A 302 -2.07 -7.09 -8.38
CA SER A 302 -2.05 -7.78 -7.09
C SER A 302 -1.09 -8.96 -6.98
N ASP A 303 0.11 -8.83 -7.56
CA ASP A 303 1.14 -9.89 -7.60
C ASP A 303 2.25 -9.77 -6.54
N ALA A 304 2.23 -8.69 -5.75
CA ALA A 304 3.21 -8.28 -4.74
C ALA A 304 4.51 -7.62 -5.26
N PHE A 305 4.55 -7.24 -6.53
CA PHE A 305 5.49 -6.30 -7.12
C PHE A 305 4.75 -4.99 -7.44
N GLY A 306 5.47 -3.87 -7.57
CA GLY A 306 4.85 -2.59 -7.86
C GLY A 306 5.67 -1.68 -8.75
N ASN A 307 4.97 -0.75 -9.40
CA ASN A 307 5.50 0.12 -10.44
C ASN A 307 6.57 1.10 -9.91
N PRO A 308 7.85 1.02 -10.34
CA PRO A 308 8.90 1.95 -9.91
C PRO A 308 8.69 3.41 -10.36
N SER A 309 7.80 3.64 -11.32
CA SER A 309 7.40 4.98 -11.81
C SER A 309 6.18 5.56 -11.09
N VAL A 310 5.45 4.77 -10.29
CA VAL A 310 4.27 5.21 -9.54
C VAL A 310 4.41 4.85 -8.07
N SER A 311 5.04 5.75 -7.32
CA SER A 311 5.35 5.56 -5.89
C SER A 311 4.77 6.65 -5.00
N ILE A 312 4.44 6.29 -3.75
CA ILE A 312 4.04 7.20 -2.68
C ILE A 312 4.83 6.91 -1.39
N ASN A 313 5.19 7.95 -0.64
CA ASN A 313 5.81 7.80 0.67
C ASN A 313 4.72 7.72 1.75
N ALA A 314 4.73 6.64 2.54
CA ALA A 314 3.75 6.44 3.61
C ALA A 314 4.34 5.64 4.78
N VAL A 315 3.77 5.83 5.98
CA VAL A 315 4.21 5.17 7.23
C VAL A 315 3.87 3.68 7.25
N SER A 316 2.81 3.29 6.54
CA SER A 316 2.30 1.93 6.46
C SER A 316 1.78 1.65 5.06
N GLN A 317 1.71 0.36 4.70
CA GLN A 317 1.36 -0.10 3.34
C GLN A 317 0.01 0.48 2.87
N PRO A 318 -0.01 1.35 1.86
CA PRO A 318 -1.24 1.83 1.26
C PRO A 318 -1.92 0.71 0.47
N THR A 319 -3.26 0.71 0.40
CA THR A 319 -4.01 -0.29 -0.36
C THR A 319 -3.70 -0.19 -1.86
N GLY A 320 -3.28 -1.30 -2.48
CA GLY A 320 -2.83 -1.32 -3.88
C GLY A 320 -1.40 -0.81 -4.09
N TYR A 321 -0.56 -0.86 -3.05
CA TYR A 321 0.87 -0.54 -3.12
C TYR A 321 1.69 -1.57 -2.30
N VAL A 322 2.95 -1.77 -2.68
CA VAL A 322 3.92 -2.67 -2.03
C VAL A 322 5.29 -2.01 -1.88
N ASP A 323 6.18 -2.56 -1.06
CA ASP A 323 7.53 -2.02 -0.84
C ASP A 323 8.53 -2.41 -1.95
N ASN A 324 8.20 -3.41 -2.75
CA ASN A 324 9.03 -3.96 -3.82
C ASN A 324 8.75 -3.30 -5.18
N ASN A 325 9.72 -2.58 -5.73
CA ASN A 325 9.57 -1.77 -6.95
C ASN A 325 9.99 -2.46 -8.26
N THR A 326 10.05 -3.79 -8.27
CA THR A 326 10.67 -4.55 -9.36
C THR A 326 9.67 -5.10 -10.39
N ASP A 327 8.44 -4.61 -10.41
CA ASP A 327 7.44 -5.01 -11.40
C ASP A 327 7.93 -4.75 -12.84
N CYS A 328 7.58 -5.67 -13.73
CA CYS A 328 7.96 -5.67 -15.13
C CYS A 328 6.79 -5.28 -16.05
N ASP A 329 5.53 -5.52 -15.64
CA ASP A 329 4.30 -5.13 -16.33
C ASP A 329 3.10 -5.18 -15.35
N ASP A 330 2.82 -4.07 -14.65
CA ASP A 330 1.75 -3.94 -13.64
C ASP A 330 0.29 -4.15 -14.16
N ASN A 331 0.12 -4.73 -15.35
CA ASN A 331 -1.17 -5.13 -15.93
C ASN A 331 -1.31 -6.66 -16.05
N ASP A 332 -0.27 -7.44 -15.74
CA ASP A 332 -0.23 -8.90 -15.87
C ASP A 332 0.60 -9.55 -14.75
N ASN A 333 -0.10 -10.00 -13.70
CA ASN A 333 0.45 -10.67 -12.52
C ASN A 333 1.21 -12.00 -12.78
N THR A 334 1.41 -12.36 -14.05
CA THR A 334 2.28 -13.45 -14.47
C THR A 334 3.64 -12.98 -15.00
N ILE A 335 3.89 -11.66 -15.11
CA ILE A 335 5.06 -11.01 -15.73
C ILE A 335 5.78 -10.10 -14.71
N ASN A 336 6.55 -10.71 -13.82
CA ASN A 336 7.36 -10.08 -12.78
C ASN A 336 8.80 -10.65 -12.78
N PRO A 337 9.71 -10.24 -11.88
CA PRO A 337 11.10 -10.74 -11.86
C PRO A 337 11.24 -12.25 -11.67
N ASN A 338 10.23 -12.90 -11.09
CA ASN A 338 10.19 -14.35 -10.88
C ASN A 338 9.59 -15.12 -12.07
N THR A 339 9.12 -14.43 -13.12
CA THR A 339 8.53 -15.08 -14.31
C THR A 339 9.51 -16.01 -14.99
N VAL A 340 9.09 -17.27 -15.13
CA VAL A 340 9.87 -18.34 -15.71
C VAL A 340 9.49 -18.52 -17.18
N TRP A 341 10.45 -18.24 -18.06
CA TRP A 341 10.33 -18.42 -19.50
C TRP A 341 10.94 -19.76 -19.91
N TYR A 342 10.11 -20.73 -20.28
CA TYR A 342 10.51 -22.03 -20.80
C TYR A 342 10.87 -21.91 -22.29
N VAL A 343 11.98 -22.52 -22.70
CA VAL A 343 12.39 -22.59 -24.11
C VAL A 343 11.43 -23.50 -24.88
N GLY A 344 10.88 -23.03 -25.99
CA GLY A 344 10.04 -23.84 -26.88
C GLY A 344 9.25 -22.97 -27.86
N VAL A 345 9.25 -23.35 -29.14
CA VAL A 345 8.45 -22.70 -30.19
C VAL A 345 7.60 -23.78 -30.85
N ASP A 346 6.32 -23.83 -30.49
CA ASP A 346 5.30 -24.56 -31.26
C ASP A 346 5.22 -23.90 -32.65
N THR A 347 5.97 -24.43 -33.62
CA THR A 347 6.21 -23.78 -34.92
C THR A 347 5.25 -24.28 -36.00
N ASP A 348 4.58 -25.41 -35.78
CA ASP A 348 3.57 -26.00 -36.68
C ASP A 348 2.12 -25.95 -36.14
N GLY A 349 1.94 -25.56 -34.87
CA GLY A 349 0.67 -25.23 -34.23
C GLY A 349 -0.08 -26.40 -33.62
N ASP A 350 0.61 -27.48 -33.23
CA ASP A 350 0.01 -28.74 -32.80
C ASP A 350 -0.23 -28.88 -31.29
N GLY A 351 0.37 -27.99 -30.48
CA GLY A 351 0.25 -27.94 -29.03
C GLY A 351 1.30 -28.74 -28.24
N PHE A 352 2.23 -29.43 -28.91
CA PHE A 352 3.40 -30.04 -28.29
C PHE A 352 4.63 -29.13 -28.46
N PHE A 353 5.37 -28.96 -27.38
CA PHE A 353 6.68 -28.28 -27.35
C PHE A 353 7.33 -28.64 -26.02
N GLY A 354 8.66 -28.81 -25.97
CA GLY A 354 9.29 -29.21 -24.72
C GLY A 354 10.76 -28.86 -24.56
N SER A 355 11.02 -28.09 -23.52
CA SER A 355 12.33 -27.96 -22.90
C SER A 355 12.17 -27.88 -21.39
N THR A 356 13.02 -28.60 -20.66
CA THR A 356 13.22 -28.38 -19.22
C THR A 356 14.14 -27.19 -18.95
N THR A 357 14.64 -26.53 -20.00
CA THR A 357 15.49 -25.35 -19.91
C THR A 357 14.61 -24.12 -19.85
N SER A 358 14.75 -23.35 -18.78
CA SER A 358 14.06 -22.07 -18.59
C SER A 358 15.04 -20.97 -18.18
N VAL A 359 14.58 -19.72 -18.29
CA VAL A 359 15.26 -18.54 -17.77
C VAL A 359 14.24 -17.70 -16.99
N THR A 360 14.64 -17.24 -15.81
CA THR A 360 13.82 -16.38 -14.95
C THR A 360 14.23 -14.94 -15.15
N GLN A 361 13.33 -14.10 -15.68
CA GLN A 361 13.56 -12.67 -15.94
C GLN A 361 12.25 -11.95 -16.31
N CYS A 362 12.21 -10.64 -16.09
CA CYS A 362 11.10 -9.75 -16.52
C CYS A 362 10.68 -9.95 -17.98
N THR A 363 11.61 -9.75 -18.92
CA THR A 363 11.28 -9.63 -20.33
C THR A 363 11.35 -10.98 -21.03
N SER A 364 10.39 -11.27 -21.91
CA SER A 364 10.47 -12.45 -22.78
C SER A 364 11.82 -12.47 -23.52
N PRO A 365 12.60 -13.56 -23.48
CA PRO A 365 13.89 -13.64 -24.16
C PRO A 365 13.80 -13.58 -25.69
N GLY A 366 12.59 -13.65 -26.25
CA GLY A 366 12.30 -13.53 -27.68
C GLY A 366 11.25 -14.54 -28.14
N ALA A 367 11.04 -14.62 -29.45
CA ALA A 367 10.23 -15.68 -30.05
C ALA A 367 10.79 -17.06 -29.69
N GLY A 368 9.92 -17.97 -29.25
CA GLY A 368 10.33 -19.29 -28.79
C GLY A 368 10.49 -19.46 -27.28
N TYR A 369 9.80 -18.63 -26.50
CA TYR A 369 9.69 -18.79 -25.05
C TYR A 369 8.22 -18.67 -24.61
N SER A 370 7.83 -19.48 -23.63
CA SER A 370 6.48 -19.52 -23.06
C SER A 370 6.54 -19.49 -21.53
N THR A 371 5.54 -18.89 -20.88
CA THR A 371 5.39 -18.94 -19.41
C THR A 371 4.80 -20.27 -18.92
N THR A 372 4.26 -21.10 -19.83
CA THR A 372 3.64 -22.39 -19.50
C THR A 372 4.64 -23.54 -19.66
N ALA A 373 4.87 -24.29 -18.57
CA ALA A 373 5.66 -25.52 -18.58
C ALA A 373 4.88 -26.67 -19.24
N GLN A 374 5.17 -26.97 -20.51
CA GLN A 374 4.74 -28.22 -21.14
C GLN A 374 5.61 -29.40 -20.69
N THR A 375 5.01 -30.58 -20.53
CA THR A 375 5.68 -31.76 -19.95
C THR A 375 6.05 -32.83 -20.98
N THR A 376 5.72 -32.61 -22.25
CA THR A 376 5.92 -33.55 -23.36
C THR A 376 6.62 -32.86 -24.52
N ASN A 377 7.88 -33.22 -24.77
CA ASN A 377 8.63 -32.80 -25.94
C ASN A 377 7.90 -33.17 -27.23
N ASP A 378 7.86 -32.23 -28.16
CA ASP A 378 7.52 -32.50 -29.55
C ASP A 378 8.55 -33.46 -30.18
N CYS A 379 8.09 -34.21 -31.19
CA CYS A 379 8.87 -35.15 -31.96
C CYS A 379 9.43 -34.52 -33.26
N ASP A 380 8.78 -33.51 -33.85
CA ASP A 380 9.31 -32.67 -34.94
C ASP A 380 8.56 -31.33 -35.01
N ASP A 381 9.16 -30.24 -34.50
CA ASP A 381 8.56 -28.89 -34.41
C ASP A 381 8.11 -28.27 -35.78
N ASN A 382 8.19 -29.00 -36.89
CA ASN A 382 7.85 -28.53 -38.24
C ASN A 382 6.76 -29.37 -38.94
N ASP A 383 6.22 -30.42 -38.31
CA ASP A 383 5.20 -31.31 -38.86
C ASP A 383 4.19 -31.73 -37.78
N ASN A 384 3.07 -30.98 -37.69
CA ASN A 384 1.96 -31.18 -36.75
C ASN A 384 1.21 -32.53 -36.86
N THR A 385 1.72 -33.46 -37.67
CA THR A 385 1.26 -34.85 -37.73
C THR A 385 2.21 -35.83 -36.99
N ILE A 386 3.37 -35.37 -36.53
CA ILE A 386 4.45 -36.15 -35.90
C ILE A 386 4.75 -35.60 -34.49
N ASN A 387 3.96 -36.02 -33.52
CA ASN A 387 4.06 -35.67 -32.09
C ASN A 387 4.03 -36.93 -31.19
N PRO A 388 4.12 -36.81 -29.85
CA PRO A 388 4.17 -37.97 -28.95
C PRO A 388 2.98 -38.94 -29.03
N ASN A 389 1.84 -38.48 -29.57
CA ASN A 389 0.63 -39.27 -29.76
C ASN A 389 0.51 -39.87 -31.18
N THR A 390 1.47 -39.66 -32.08
CA THR A 390 1.42 -40.17 -33.46
C THR A 390 1.32 -41.69 -33.49
N VAL A 391 0.22 -42.17 -34.09
CA VAL A 391 -0.10 -43.59 -34.24
C VAL A 391 0.38 -44.08 -35.60
N TRP A 392 1.34 -45.02 -35.60
CA TRP A 392 1.84 -45.69 -36.80
C TRP A 392 1.15 -47.05 -36.96
N TYR A 393 0.31 -47.18 -37.98
CA TYR A 393 -0.36 -48.42 -38.37
C TYR A 393 0.57 -49.27 -39.25
N ILE A 394 0.66 -50.57 -38.99
CA ILE A 394 1.46 -51.51 -39.80
C ILE A 394 0.58 -52.18 -40.86
N GLY A 395 1.07 -52.23 -42.10
CA GLY A 395 0.40 -52.93 -43.19
C GLY A 395 1.25 -52.95 -44.45
N VAL A 396 1.33 -54.11 -45.08
CA VAL A 396 1.84 -54.27 -46.45
C VAL A 396 0.63 -54.66 -47.29
N ASP A 397 0.54 -54.13 -48.50
CA ASP A 397 -0.33 -54.60 -49.59
C ASP A 397 0.62 -55.37 -50.52
N ASN A 398 0.64 -56.69 -50.36
CA ASN A 398 1.70 -57.54 -50.88
C ASN A 398 1.37 -58.16 -52.25
N ASP A 399 0.09 -58.08 -52.68
CA ASP A 399 -0.37 -58.52 -54.01
C ASP A 399 -0.92 -57.39 -54.93
N GLY A 400 -1.11 -56.18 -54.38
CA GLY A 400 -1.40 -54.94 -55.10
C GLY A 400 -2.88 -54.66 -55.35
N ASP A 401 -3.79 -55.23 -54.56
CA ASP A 401 -5.23 -55.10 -54.75
C ASP A 401 -5.89 -53.93 -53.98
N GLY A 402 -5.17 -53.35 -53.01
CA GLY A 402 -5.59 -52.20 -52.21
C GLY A 402 -6.18 -52.52 -50.82
N PHE A 403 -6.17 -53.78 -50.40
CA PHE A 403 -6.45 -54.19 -49.01
C PHE A 403 -5.13 -54.48 -48.25
N PHE A 404 -5.17 -54.55 -46.91
CA PHE A 404 -3.95 -54.68 -46.07
C PHE A 404 -4.12 -55.71 -44.96
N GLY A 405 -3.11 -56.56 -44.73
CA GLY A 405 -3.21 -57.73 -43.83
C GLY A 405 -3.21 -57.51 -42.31
N SER A 406 -3.15 -56.28 -41.78
CA SER A 406 -3.14 -56.02 -40.32
C SER A 406 -3.68 -54.65 -39.90
N THR A 407 -4.20 -54.58 -38.67
CA THR A 407 -4.64 -53.34 -37.98
C THR A 407 -3.79 -52.99 -36.76
N THR A 408 -2.65 -53.66 -36.55
CA THR A 408 -1.80 -53.37 -35.40
C THR A 408 -1.12 -52.00 -35.53
N SER A 409 -1.03 -51.27 -34.42
CA SER A 409 -0.44 -49.93 -34.39
C SER A 409 0.54 -49.75 -33.24
N VAL A 410 1.46 -48.80 -33.39
CA VAL A 410 2.40 -48.37 -32.35
C VAL A 410 2.41 -46.85 -32.27
N THR A 411 2.29 -46.33 -31.05
CA THR A 411 2.35 -44.89 -30.78
C THR A 411 3.78 -44.52 -30.38
N GLN A 412 4.46 -43.71 -31.19
CA GLN A 412 5.82 -43.23 -30.94
C GLN A 412 6.22 -42.10 -31.90
N CYS A 413 7.15 -41.24 -31.46
CA CYS A 413 7.70 -40.14 -32.27
C CYS A 413 8.22 -40.55 -33.66
N SER A 414 9.03 -41.61 -33.72
CA SER A 414 9.78 -41.95 -34.93
C SER A 414 9.08 -43.04 -35.73
N SER A 415 9.02 -42.89 -37.06
CA SER A 415 8.52 -43.94 -37.95
C SER A 415 9.24 -45.28 -37.67
N PRO A 416 8.52 -46.39 -37.38
CA PRO A 416 9.15 -47.67 -37.05
C PRO A 416 9.93 -48.32 -38.20
N GLY A 417 9.75 -47.83 -39.44
CA GLY A 417 10.44 -48.31 -40.64
C GLY A 417 9.53 -48.38 -41.86
N ALA A 418 10.01 -49.01 -42.93
CA ALA A 418 9.18 -49.26 -44.12
C ALA A 418 8.02 -50.22 -43.79
N GLY A 419 6.81 -49.93 -44.28
CA GLY A 419 5.59 -50.69 -44.00
C GLY A 419 4.69 -50.11 -42.90
N TYR A 420 4.95 -48.87 -42.47
CA TYR A 420 4.14 -48.13 -41.49
C TYR A 420 3.56 -46.84 -42.09
N SER A 421 2.33 -46.48 -41.70
CA SER A 421 1.60 -45.30 -42.15
C SER A 421 0.88 -44.62 -40.98
N THR A 422 0.70 -43.30 -41.04
CA THR A 422 -0.11 -42.52 -40.07
C THR A 422 -1.60 -42.57 -40.36
N THR A 423 -2.02 -43.11 -41.52
CA THR A 423 -3.44 -43.25 -41.90
C THR A 423 -3.98 -44.61 -41.48
N ALA A 424 -5.04 -44.62 -40.65
CA ALA A 424 -5.73 -45.83 -40.23
C ALA A 424 -6.36 -46.58 -41.42
N GLN A 425 -5.90 -47.81 -41.68
CA GLN A 425 -6.48 -48.67 -42.72
C GLN A 425 -7.74 -49.37 -42.16
N THR A 426 -8.85 -49.30 -42.88
CA THR A 426 -10.19 -49.65 -42.34
C THR A 426 -10.72 -51.02 -42.79
N THR A 427 -10.01 -51.72 -43.67
CA THR A 427 -10.44 -52.99 -44.25
C THR A 427 -9.28 -53.98 -44.32
N ASN A 428 -9.34 -55.03 -43.50
CA ASN A 428 -8.39 -56.14 -43.56
C ASN A 428 -8.48 -56.85 -44.90
N ASP A 429 -7.33 -57.21 -45.45
CA ASP A 429 -7.22 -58.21 -46.51
C ASP A 429 -7.66 -59.60 -46.00
N CYS A 430 -8.22 -60.38 -46.92
CA CYS A 430 -8.65 -61.75 -46.72
C CYS A 430 -7.52 -62.76 -47.03
N ASP A 431 -6.64 -62.47 -48.00
CA ASP A 431 -5.41 -63.23 -48.30
C ASP A 431 -4.41 -62.33 -49.06
N ASP A 432 -3.49 -61.71 -48.29
CA ASP A 432 -2.41 -60.76 -48.69
C ASP A 432 -1.31 -61.40 -49.57
N ASN A 433 -1.73 -62.24 -50.51
CA ASN A 433 -0.95 -62.97 -51.52
C ASN A 433 -1.79 -63.35 -52.78
N ASP A 434 -3.12 -63.16 -52.79
CA ASP A 434 -4.03 -63.47 -53.91
C ASP A 434 -5.08 -62.37 -54.13
N ASN A 435 -4.75 -61.42 -55.02
CA ASN A 435 -5.59 -60.27 -55.42
C ASN A 435 -6.96 -60.61 -56.05
N THR A 436 -7.35 -61.89 -56.08
CA THR A 436 -8.70 -62.33 -56.45
C THR A 436 -9.58 -62.67 -55.24
N ILE A 437 -9.03 -62.67 -54.01
CA ILE A 437 -9.71 -63.04 -52.76
C ILE A 437 -9.57 -61.91 -51.74
N ASN A 438 -10.45 -60.91 -51.83
CA ASN A 438 -10.54 -59.76 -50.92
C ASN A 438 -11.96 -59.59 -50.32
N PRO A 439 -12.24 -58.58 -49.48
CA PRO A 439 -13.53 -58.43 -48.80
C PRO A 439 -14.74 -58.29 -49.73
N ASN A 440 -14.53 -57.97 -51.01
CA ASN A 440 -15.57 -57.84 -52.03
C ASN A 440 -15.76 -59.09 -52.91
N THR A 441 -15.10 -60.21 -52.60
CA THR A 441 -15.16 -61.45 -53.39
C THR A 441 -16.55 -62.08 -53.38
N VAL A 442 -17.13 -62.26 -54.58
CA VAL A 442 -18.50 -62.78 -54.77
C VAL A 442 -18.49 -64.26 -55.14
N TRP A 443 -19.15 -65.08 -54.33
CA TRP A 443 -19.30 -66.53 -54.51
C TRP A 443 -20.75 -66.88 -54.89
N TYR A 444 -20.97 -67.48 -56.05
CA TYR A 444 -22.27 -67.95 -56.54
C TYR A 444 -22.53 -69.41 -56.11
N ILE A 445 -23.77 -69.70 -55.71
CA ILE A 445 -24.25 -71.05 -55.34
C ILE A 445 -24.77 -71.81 -56.57
N GLY A 446 -24.40 -73.08 -56.71
CA GLY A 446 -25.07 -74.00 -57.62
C GLY A 446 -24.40 -75.38 -57.67
N VAL A 447 -25.12 -76.42 -57.22
CA VAL A 447 -24.75 -77.83 -57.30
C VAL A 447 -25.97 -78.59 -57.78
N ASP A 448 -25.87 -79.28 -58.93
CA ASP A 448 -26.80 -80.35 -59.35
C ASP A 448 -26.50 -81.54 -58.44
N THR A 449 -27.35 -81.73 -57.42
CA THR A 449 -27.04 -82.60 -56.28
C THR A 449 -27.64 -84.00 -56.40
N ASP A 450 -28.65 -84.17 -57.26
CA ASP A 450 -29.35 -85.44 -57.48
C ASP A 450 -29.10 -86.09 -58.86
N GLY A 451 -28.51 -85.35 -59.81
CA GLY A 451 -28.09 -85.82 -61.13
C GLY A 451 -29.18 -85.81 -62.21
N ASP A 452 -30.30 -85.11 -62.03
CA ASP A 452 -31.39 -85.05 -63.03
C ASP A 452 -31.10 -84.08 -64.19
N GLY A 453 -30.23 -83.09 -63.99
CA GLY A 453 -29.76 -82.12 -64.99
C GLY A 453 -30.33 -80.71 -64.90
N PHE A 454 -31.09 -80.37 -63.85
CA PHE A 454 -31.47 -78.99 -63.50
C PHE A 454 -30.65 -78.47 -62.28
N PHE A 455 -30.71 -77.17 -61.97
CA PHE A 455 -29.88 -76.53 -60.91
C PHE A 455 -30.67 -75.47 -60.13
N GLY A 456 -30.56 -75.39 -58.79
CA GLY A 456 -31.57 -74.76 -57.95
C GLY A 456 -31.54 -73.24 -57.68
N SER A 457 -30.44 -72.49 -57.85
CA SER A 457 -30.36 -71.08 -57.39
C SER A 457 -29.46 -70.14 -58.21
N THR A 458 -29.68 -68.83 -58.02
CA THR A 458 -28.86 -67.71 -58.53
C THR A 458 -28.27 -66.82 -57.40
N THR A 459 -28.38 -67.26 -56.14
CA THR A 459 -27.89 -66.52 -54.97
C THR A 459 -26.36 -66.47 -54.90
N SER A 460 -25.82 -65.30 -54.53
CA SER A 460 -24.40 -65.09 -54.27
C SER A 460 -24.15 -64.51 -52.87
N VAL A 461 -23.02 -64.86 -52.28
CA VAL A 461 -22.54 -64.29 -51.00
C VAL A 461 -21.19 -63.60 -51.19
N THR A 462 -21.01 -62.45 -50.56
CA THR A 462 -19.76 -61.67 -50.60
C THR A 462 -19.01 -61.85 -49.29
N GLN A 463 -17.86 -62.52 -49.32
CA GLN A 463 -17.03 -62.76 -48.12
C GLN A 463 -15.62 -63.26 -48.45
N CYS A 464 -14.69 -63.02 -47.51
CA CYS A 464 -13.28 -63.41 -47.58
C CYS A 464 -13.01 -64.89 -47.91
N THR A 465 -13.79 -65.80 -47.34
CA THR A 465 -13.50 -67.24 -47.40
C THR A 465 -14.53 -67.96 -48.25
N SER A 466 -14.09 -68.94 -49.03
CA SER A 466 -15.01 -69.79 -49.79
C SER A 466 -16.01 -70.45 -48.83
N PRO A 467 -17.34 -70.31 -49.02
CA PRO A 467 -18.33 -70.79 -48.06
C PRO A 467 -18.39 -72.33 -47.92
N GLY A 468 -17.74 -73.07 -48.83
CA GLY A 468 -17.64 -74.52 -48.81
C GLY A 468 -17.62 -75.13 -50.21
N ALA A 469 -17.71 -76.45 -50.29
CA ALA A 469 -17.91 -77.14 -51.56
C ALA A 469 -19.28 -76.76 -52.18
N GLY A 470 -19.31 -76.51 -53.49
CA GLY A 470 -20.52 -76.12 -54.24
C GLY A 470 -20.67 -74.62 -54.55
N TYR A 471 -19.63 -73.83 -54.28
CA TYR A 471 -19.55 -72.40 -54.62
C TYR A 471 -18.55 -72.14 -55.74
N SER A 472 -18.85 -71.17 -56.61
CA SER A 472 -18.04 -70.82 -57.79
C SER A 472 -18.06 -69.30 -58.01
N THR A 473 -17.03 -68.75 -58.66
CA THR A 473 -16.97 -67.33 -59.06
C THR A 473 -17.69 -67.04 -60.40
N THR A 474 -18.47 -68.00 -60.94
CA THR A 474 -19.14 -67.91 -62.25
C THR A 474 -20.64 -68.27 -62.19
N ALA A 475 -21.52 -67.44 -62.74
CA ALA A 475 -22.99 -67.58 -62.65
C ALA A 475 -23.65 -68.44 -63.77
N GLN A 476 -24.82 -69.04 -63.47
CA GLN A 476 -25.61 -69.96 -64.35
C GLN A 476 -27.13 -69.64 -64.36
N THR A 477 -27.94 -70.25 -65.27
CA THR A 477 -29.22 -69.62 -65.72
C THR A 477 -30.51 -70.47 -65.93
N THR A 478 -30.70 -71.68 -65.38
CA THR A 478 -32.01 -72.40 -65.47
C THR A 478 -32.34 -73.27 -64.26
N ASN A 479 -33.55 -73.11 -63.70
CA ASN A 479 -33.93 -73.61 -62.38
C ASN A 479 -34.59 -75.01 -62.33
N ASP A 480 -34.21 -75.77 -61.30
CA ASP A 480 -34.86 -76.99 -60.79
C ASP A 480 -36.09 -76.70 -59.90
N CYS A 481 -36.94 -77.71 -59.67
CA CYS A 481 -38.00 -77.74 -58.66
C CYS A 481 -37.55 -78.29 -57.29
N ASP A 482 -36.65 -79.29 -57.21
CA ASP A 482 -36.02 -79.73 -55.95
C ASP A 482 -34.69 -80.49 -56.18
N ASP A 483 -33.58 -79.76 -56.04
CA ASP A 483 -32.19 -80.14 -56.33
C ASP A 483 -31.61 -81.25 -55.40
N ASN A 484 -32.46 -82.05 -54.76
CA ASN A 484 -32.08 -83.14 -53.84
C ASN A 484 -32.94 -84.41 -54.00
N ASP A 485 -33.97 -84.41 -54.85
CA ASP A 485 -34.87 -85.56 -55.07
C ASP A 485 -35.28 -85.69 -56.53
N ASN A 486 -34.57 -86.57 -57.27
CA ASN A 486 -34.80 -86.81 -58.70
C ASN A 486 -36.19 -87.38 -59.06
N THR A 487 -37.05 -87.62 -58.06
CA THR A 487 -38.47 -87.96 -58.25
C THR A 487 -39.41 -86.74 -58.24
N ILE A 488 -38.93 -85.56 -57.82
CA ILE A 488 -39.68 -84.29 -57.74
C ILE A 488 -39.22 -83.31 -58.82
N ASN A 489 -39.62 -83.60 -60.06
CA ASN A 489 -39.43 -82.74 -61.22
C ASN A 489 -40.81 -82.27 -61.75
N PRO A 490 -40.92 -81.57 -62.91
CA PRO A 490 -42.20 -81.09 -63.46
C PRO A 490 -43.34 -82.10 -63.74
N ASN A 491 -43.23 -83.37 -63.33
CA ASN A 491 -44.14 -84.47 -63.68
C ASN A 491 -44.75 -85.26 -62.49
N THR A 492 -44.60 -84.81 -61.22
CA THR A 492 -44.91 -85.58 -59.98
C THR A 492 -46.40 -85.67 -59.58
N VAL A 493 -46.83 -86.76 -58.91
CA VAL A 493 -48.25 -87.11 -58.58
C VAL A 493 -48.48 -87.30 -57.07
N TRP A 494 -49.62 -86.86 -56.54
CA TRP A 494 -49.93 -86.68 -55.10
C TRP A 494 -51.35 -87.18 -54.71
N TYR A 495 -51.55 -87.78 -53.52
CA TYR A 495 -52.83 -88.35 -53.01
C TYR A 495 -53.35 -87.68 -51.72
N ILE A 496 -54.64 -87.30 -51.65
CA ILE A 496 -55.26 -86.59 -50.50
C ILE A 496 -55.51 -87.52 -49.29
N GLY A 497 -55.04 -87.10 -48.11
CA GLY A 497 -55.36 -87.57 -46.76
C GLY A 497 -54.34 -87.01 -45.74
N VAL A 498 -54.79 -86.24 -44.73
CA VAL A 498 -53.92 -85.55 -43.76
C VAL A 498 -53.90 -86.24 -42.40
N ASP A 499 -52.77 -86.09 -41.70
CA ASP A 499 -52.50 -86.03 -40.25
C ASP A 499 -51.59 -84.80 -40.14
N THR A 500 -52.13 -83.61 -39.86
CA THR A 500 -51.34 -82.35 -39.97
C THR A 500 -50.69 -81.93 -38.65
N ASP A 501 -50.92 -82.64 -37.56
CA ASP A 501 -50.32 -82.37 -36.26
C ASP A 501 -49.29 -83.43 -35.84
N GLY A 502 -49.43 -84.68 -36.28
CA GLY A 502 -48.50 -85.76 -35.99
C GLY A 502 -48.69 -86.42 -34.63
N ASP A 503 -49.87 -86.34 -34.02
CA ASP A 503 -50.25 -87.17 -32.86
C ASP A 503 -50.51 -88.64 -33.26
N GLY A 504 -50.82 -88.90 -34.55
CA GLY A 504 -50.88 -90.21 -35.19
C GLY A 504 -52.20 -90.61 -35.85
N PHE A 505 -53.08 -89.66 -36.20
CA PHE A 505 -54.44 -89.91 -36.69
C PHE A 505 -54.80 -89.07 -37.97
N PHE A 506 -55.70 -89.55 -38.87
CA PHE A 506 -55.81 -89.11 -40.30
C PHE A 506 -57.23 -89.04 -40.97
N GLY A 507 -57.49 -88.14 -41.94
CA GLY A 507 -58.86 -87.77 -42.39
C GLY A 507 -59.47 -88.04 -43.82
N SER A 508 -58.79 -88.36 -44.94
CA SER A 508 -59.43 -88.46 -46.31
C SER A 508 -58.67 -89.28 -47.41
N THR A 509 -59.19 -89.38 -48.68
CA THR A 509 -58.69 -90.31 -49.76
C THR A 509 -58.80 -89.88 -51.29
N THR A 510 -58.01 -88.93 -51.84
CA THR A 510 -58.11 -88.44 -53.28
C THR A 510 -56.75 -88.27 -54.03
N SER A 511 -56.58 -87.47 -55.13
CA SER A 511 -55.26 -87.22 -55.83
C SER A 511 -55.18 -86.09 -56.93
N VAL A 512 -53.96 -85.60 -57.29
CA VAL A 512 -53.61 -84.61 -58.38
C VAL A 512 -52.08 -84.61 -58.80
N THR A 513 -51.62 -83.82 -59.80
CA THR A 513 -50.24 -83.85 -60.41
C THR A 513 -49.62 -82.44 -60.66
N GLN A 514 -48.39 -82.17 -60.17
CA GLN A 514 -47.63 -80.90 -60.34
C GLN A 514 -46.21 -80.93 -59.69
N CYS A 515 -45.30 -79.98 -60.03
CA CYS A 515 -43.90 -79.88 -59.54
C CYS A 515 -43.77 -79.82 -58.00
N SER A 516 -44.70 -79.15 -57.34
CA SER A 516 -44.70 -78.92 -55.90
C SER A 516 -45.97 -79.46 -55.28
N SER A 517 -45.92 -79.85 -53.99
CA SER A 517 -47.09 -80.42 -53.32
C SER A 517 -48.33 -79.50 -53.42
N PRO A 518 -49.55 -80.02 -53.65
CA PRO A 518 -50.79 -79.24 -53.71
C PRO A 518 -51.17 -78.52 -52.41
N GLY A 519 -50.44 -78.77 -51.32
CA GLY A 519 -50.67 -78.26 -49.98
C GLY A 519 -50.60 -79.37 -48.94
N ALA A 520 -50.70 -79.00 -47.67
CA ALA A 520 -50.83 -79.97 -46.60
C ALA A 520 -52.02 -80.92 -46.85
N GLY A 521 -51.86 -82.20 -46.51
CA GLY A 521 -52.87 -83.22 -46.80
C GLY A 521 -52.68 -84.04 -48.05
N TYR A 522 -51.51 -84.00 -48.68
CA TYR A 522 -51.21 -84.84 -49.84
C TYR A 522 -49.94 -85.67 -49.64
N SER A 523 -50.04 -86.99 -49.82
CA SER A 523 -48.96 -87.99 -49.71
C SER A 523 -48.77 -88.74 -51.02
N THR A 524 -47.62 -89.36 -51.27
CA THR A 524 -47.42 -90.29 -52.40
C THR A 524 -47.91 -91.73 -52.10
N THR A 525 -48.42 -91.98 -50.88
CA THR A 525 -48.83 -93.29 -50.33
C THR A 525 -50.20 -93.18 -49.61
N ALA A 526 -50.91 -94.27 -49.25
CA ALA A 526 -52.35 -94.24 -48.92
C ALA A 526 -52.84 -94.86 -47.57
N GLN A 527 -53.65 -94.09 -46.80
CA GLN A 527 -54.63 -94.46 -45.71
C GLN A 527 -54.05 -94.70 -44.27
N THR A 528 -54.78 -94.61 -43.11
CA THR A 528 -56.18 -95.06 -42.83
C THR A 528 -57.12 -94.39 -41.78
N THR A 529 -56.74 -93.69 -40.69
CA THR A 529 -57.58 -93.65 -39.43
C THR A 529 -57.60 -92.36 -38.57
N ASN A 530 -58.79 -91.79 -38.29
CA ASN A 530 -59.16 -90.40 -37.84
C ASN A 530 -58.74 -89.77 -36.49
N ASP A 531 -58.51 -88.43 -36.56
CA ASP A 531 -58.02 -87.43 -35.56
C ASP A 531 -59.14 -86.60 -34.86
N CYS A 532 -58.79 -85.91 -33.77
CA CYS A 532 -59.57 -84.91 -33.01
C CYS A 532 -59.36 -83.44 -33.46
N ASP A 533 -58.12 -83.00 -33.74
CA ASP A 533 -57.83 -81.72 -34.40
C ASP A 533 -56.49 -81.84 -35.15
N ASP A 534 -56.61 -82.10 -36.45
CA ASP A 534 -55.55 -82.21 -37.47
C ASP A 534 -54.50 -81.08 -37.47
N ASN A 535 -54.42 -80.13 -36.52
CA ASN A 535 -53.56 -78.94 -36.58
C ASN A 535 -52.77 -78.57 -35.30
N ASP A 536 -52.93 -79.24 -34.14
CA ASP A 536 -52.15 -78.90 -32.92
C ASP A 536 -51.69 -80.13 -32.12
N ASN A 537 -50.40 -80.48 -32.32
CA ASN A 537 -49.78 -81.70 -31.79
C ASN A 537 -49.67 -81.76 -30.26
N THR A 538 -49.87 -80.62 -29.59
CA THR A 538 -49.95 -80.56 -28.15
C THR A 538 -51.36 -80.87 -27.65
N ILE A 539 -52.38 -80.80 -28.53
CA ILE A 539 -53.83 -80.92 -28.29
C ILE A 539 -54.40 -82.25 -28.84
N ASN A 540 -53.63 -83.32 -28.69
CA ASN A 540 -54.17 -84.67 -28.66
C ASN A 540 -55.11 -84.88 -27.43
N PRO A 541 -55.68 -86.08 -27.19
CA PRO A 541 -56.59 -86.33 -26.05
C PRO A 541 -56.11 -86.09 -24.59
N ASN A 542 -54.99 -85.40 -24.31
CA ASN A 542 -54.29 -85.46 -23.00
C ASN A 542 -53.67 -84.13 -22.39
N THR A 543 -54.09 -82.90 -22.75
CA THR A 543 -53.35 -81.60 -22.51
C THR A 543 -53.81 -80.69 -21.33
N VAL A 544 -52.96 -79.88 -20.64
CA VAL A 544 -53.24 -79.09 -19.38
C VAL A 544 -52.78 -77.59 -19.36
N TRP A 545 -53.47 -76.65 -18.65
CA TRP A 545 -53.24 -75.16 -18.56
C TRP A 545 -53.50 -74.54 -17.13
N TYR A 546 -52.94 -73.36 -16.71
CA TYR A 546 -52.90 -72.67 -15.35
C TYR A 546 -52.57 -71.09 -15.39
N ILE A 547 -52.22 -70.28 -14.31
CA ILE A 547 -51.81 -68.80 -14.35
C ILE A 547 -50.97 -68.16 -13.13
N GLY A 548 -50.14 -67.08 -13.29
CA GLY A 548 -49.77 -65.99 -12.28
C GLY A 548 -48.26 -65.53 -12.06
N VAL A 549 -47.94 -64.33 -11.47
CA VAL A 549 -46.56 -63.79 -11.08
C VAL A 549 -46.54 -62.74 -9.91
N ASP A 550 -45.38 -62.47 -9.24
CA ASP A 550 -45.06 -61.55 -8.10
C ASP A 550 -43.65 -60.93 -8.35
N THR A 551 -43.45 -59.62 -8.11
CA THR A 551 -42.26 -58.86 -8.59
C THR A 551 -41.46 -58.11 -7.51
N ASP A 552 -42.04 -57.69 -6.37
CA ASP A 552 -41.33 -56.91 -5.34
C ASP A 552 -40.90 -57.71 -4.08
N GLY A 553 -41.45 -58.92 -3.90
CA GLY A 553 -41.13 -59.83 -2.81
C GLY A 553 -41.80 -59.54 -1.47
N ASP A 554 -42.88 -58.74 -1.41
CA ASP A 554 -43.68 -58.55 -0.19
C ASP A 554 -44.57 -59.77 0.15
N GLY A 555 -44.84 -60.63 -0.85
CA GLY A 555 -45.55 -61.90 -0.73
C GLY A 555 -46.94 -61.95 -1.39
N PHE A 556 -47.30 -60.96 -2.21
CA PHE A 556 -48.55 -60.93 -2.97
C PHE A 556 -48.33 -61.15 -4.50
N PHE A 557 -49.14 -62.01 -5.14
CA PHE A 557 -49.01 -62.52 -6.53
C PHE A 557 -50.27 -62.25 -7.38
N GLY A 558 -50.14 -61.83 -8.65
CA GLY A 558 -51.26 -61.36 -9.48
C GLY A 558 -52.29 -62.35 -10.09
N SER A 559 -52.19 -63.70 -10.00
CA SER A 559 -53.24 -64.64 -10.55
C SER A 559 -53.06 -66.16 -10.23
N THR A 560 -53.92 -67.08 -10.79
CA THR A 560 -54.03 -68.52 -10.36
C THR A 560 -54.43 -69.70 -11.34
N THR A 561 -55.65 -69.79 -11.91
CA THR A 561 -56.43 -71.07 -12.12
C THR A 561 -56.17 -71.97 -13.37
N SER A 562 -56.55 -73.28 -13.35
CA SER A 562 -56.09 -74.35 -14.29
C SER A 562 -57.06 -75.49 -14.77
N VAL A 563 -56.85 -76.13 -15.95
CA VAL A 563 -57.72 -77.21 -16.57
C VAL A 563 -57.06 -78.13 -17.66
N THR A 564 -57.64 -79.30 -17.98
CA THR A 564 -57.16 -80.32 -18.98
C THR A 564 -58.21 -80.71 -20.06
N GLN A 565 -57.92 -80.62 -21.38
CA GLN A 565 -58.81 -81.05 -22.51
C GLN A 565 -58.20 -80.79 -23.92
N CYS A 566 -58.82 -81.33 -25.00
CA CYS A 566 -58.51 -81.09 -26.43
C CYS A 566 -58.81 -79.66 -26.96
N SER A 567 -58.84 -78.62 -26.13
CA SER A 567 -59.12 -77.25 -26.58
C SER A 567 -58.65 -76.22 -25.54
N SER A 568 -57.95 -75.17 -25.97
CA SER A 568 -57.50 -74.10 -25.06
C SER A 568 -58.68 -73.36 -24.38
N PRO A 569 -58.58 -72.99 -23.09
CA PRO A 569 -59.65 -72.26 -22.37
C PRO A 569 -59.76 -70.78 -22.74
N GLY A 570 -58.74 -70.18 -23.35
CA GLY A 570 -58.68 -68.75 -23.70
C GLY A 570 -57.42 -68.03 -23.18
N ALA A 571 -57.37 -66.71 -23.40
CA ALA A 571 -56.21 -65.89 -23.06
C ALA A 571 -56.00 -65.74 -21.54
N GLY A 572 -54.73 -65.64 -21.13
CA GLY A 572 -54.29 -65.57 -19.74
C GLY A 572 -53.82 -66.92 -19.18
N TYR A 573 -54.16 -68.05 -19.80
CA TYR A 573 -53.77 -69.38 -19.32
C TYR A 573 -52.41 -69.82 -19.91
N SER A 574 -51.56 -70.39 -19.04
CA SER A 574 -50.17 -70.85 -19.22
C SER A 574 -49.96 -72.12 -18.39
N THR A 575 -49.08 -73.06 -18.71
CA THR A 575 -49.11 -74.40 -18.09
C THR A 575 -48.61 -74.53 -16.62
N THR A 576 -48.66 -73.46 -15.79
CA THR A 576 -48.21 -73.36 -14.35
C THR A 576 -49.00 -72.35 -13.43
N PRO A 577 -49.38 -72.65 -12.14
CA PRO A 577 -50.25 -71.80 -11.26
C PRO A 577 -49.59 -70.96 -10.12
N GLN A 578 -50.19 -69.83 -9.69
CA GLN A 578 -49.89 -69.03 -8.46
C GLN A 578 -51.17 -68.62 -7.65
N THR A 579 -51.19 -67.51 -6.84
CA THR A 579 -52.29 -67.21 -5.88
C THR A 579 -52.95 -65.80 -5.78
N THR A 580 -52.32 -64.76 -5.20
CA THR A 580 -53.04 -63.72 -4.36
C THR A 580 -52.57 -62.24 -4.46
N ASN A 581 -53.35 -61.36 -5.10
CA ASN A 581 -53.03 -59.99 -5.60
C ASN A 581 -52.35 -58.94 -4.68
N ASP A 582 -51.40 -58.22 -5.29
CA ASP A 582 -50.70 -57.02 -4.76
C ASP A 582 -51.35 -55.68 -5.22
N CYS A 583 -50.99 -54.56 -4.55
CA CYS A 583 -51.38 -53.18 -4.83
C CYS A 583 -50.31 -52.33 -5.53
N ASP A 584 -49.00 -52.55 -5.33
CA ASP A 584 -47.93 -52.02 -6.17
C ASP A 584 -46.72 -52.97 -6.17
N ASP A 585 -46.63 -53.77 -7.23
CA ASP A 585 -45.66 -54.86 -7.51
C ASP A 585 -44.21 -54.36 -7.69
N ASN A 586 -43.84 -53.25 -7.03
CA ASN A 586 -42.51 -52.64 -6.97
C ASN A 586 -42.17 -51.96 -5.61
N ASP A 587 -43.08 -51.85 -4.63
CA ASP A 587 -42.83 -51.20 -3.33
C ASP A 587 -43.46 -51.97 -2.14
N ASN A 588 -42.61 -52.74 -1.46
CA ASN A 588 -43.01 -53.63 -0.36
C ASN A 588 -43.54 -52.93 0.90
N THR A 589 -43.66 -51.60 0.89
CA THR A 589 -44.32 -50.81 1.93
C THR A 589 -45.76 -50.38 1.58
N ILE A 590 -46.18 -50.58 0.32
CA ILE A 590 -47.49 -50.15 -0.22
C ILE A 590 -48.30 -51.36 -0.71
N ASN A 591 -48.95 -52.03 0.24
CA ASN A 591 -49.82 -53.18 -0.05
C ASN A 591 -51.27 -52.89 0.41
N PRO A 592 -52.23 -53.83 0.25
CA PRO A 592 -53.65 -53.61 0.60
C PRO A 592 -53.95 -53.18 2.05
N ASN A 593 -52.96 -53.19 2.96
CA ASN A 593 -53.13 -52.87 4.37
C ASN A 593 -52.48 -51.54 4.81
N THR A 594 -51.89 -50.75 3.91
CA THR A 594 -51.16 -49.50 4.26
C THR A 594 -52.07 -48.41 4.83
N VAL A 595 -51.65 -47.78 5.94
CA VAL A 595 -52.43 -46.81 6.75
C VAL A 595 -51.79 -45.42 6.72
N TRP A 596 -52.61 -44.38 6.55
CA TRP A 596 -52.21 -42.96 6.49
C TRP A 596 -52.89 -42.15 7.60
N TYR A 597 -52.15 -41.28 8.29
CA TYR A 597 -52.57 -40.43 9.42
C TYR A 597 -52.52 -38.94 9.06
N VAL A 598 -53.46 -38.14 9.58
CA VAL A 598 -53.57 -36.68 9.36
C VAL A 598 -52.90 -35.90 10.49
N GLY A 599 -51.99 -34.97 10.15
CA GLY A 599 -51.47 -33.99 11.11
C GLY A 599 -50.39 -33.09 10.51
N VAL A 600 -50.37 -31.83 10.94
CA VAL A 600 -49.25 -30.90 10.78
C VAL A 600 -48.91 -30.43 12.20
N ASP A 601 -47.63 -30.35 12.53
CA ASP A 601 -47.11 -29.73 13.75
C ASP A 601 -46.64 -28.33 13.33
N THR A 602 -47.34 -27.30 13.79
CA THR A 602 -47.18 -25.94 13.24
C THR A 602 -46.16 -25.10 14.01
N ASP A 603 -45.85 -25.45 15.26
CA ASP A 603 -44.94 -24.70 16.15
C ASP A 603 -43.69 -25.48 16.62
N GLY A 604 -43.63 -26.79 16.33
CA GLY A 604 -42.48 -27.67 16.53
C GLY A 604 -42.40 -28.36 17.90
N ASP A 605 -43.49 -28.42 18.68
CA ASP A 605 -43.49 -29.02 20.04
C ASP A 605 -43.61 -30.56 20.06
N GLY A 606 -44.01 -31.18 18.95
CA GLY A 606 -44.15 -32.63 18.80
C GLY A 606 -45.51 -33.20 19.24
N PHE A 607 -46.49 -32.37 19.57
CA PHE A 607 -47.90 -32.73 19.71
C PHE A 607 -48.66 -32.36 18.41
N PHE A 608 -49.80 -33.03 18.14
CA PHE A 608 -50.48 -32.90 16.84
C PHE A 608 -52.00 -32.77 17.01
N GLY A 609 -52.63 -31.82 16.32
CA GLY A 609 -54.04 -31.45 16.53
C GLY A 609 -55.13 -32.48 16.15
N SER A 610 -54.81 -33.66 15.59
CA SER A 610 -55.83 -34.63 15.12
C SER A 610 -55.38 -36.10 15.11
N THR A 611 -56.34 -37.02 15.26
CA THR A 611 -56.12 -38.48 15.36
C THR A 611 -56.84 -39.30 14.27
N THR A 612 -57.21 -38.68 13.14
CA THR A 612 -57.90 -39.37 12.02
C THR A 612 -56.93 -40.06 11.05
N SER A 613 -57.28 -41.29 10.64
CA SER A 613 -56.51 -42.10 9.69
C SER A 613 -57.38 -42.79 8.62
N VAL A 614 -56.77 -43.20 7.51
CA VAL A 614 -57.41 -43.92 6.38
C VAL A 614 -56.49 -45.04 5.87
N THR A 615 -57.06 -46.19 5.55
CA THR A 615 -56.34 -47.38 5.03
C THR A 615 -56.69 -47.56 3.56
N GLN A 616 -55.70 -47.42 2.66
CA GLN A 616 -55.85 -47.55 1.21
C GLN A 616 -54.48 -47.57 0.51
N CYS A 617 -54.41 -48.18 -0.68
CA CYS A 617 -53.17 -48.37 -1.44
C CYS A 617 -52.57 -47.08 -2.07
N THR A 618 -53.22 -45.92 -1.93
CA THR A 618 -52.72 -44.66 -2.52
C THR A 618 -52.78 -43.50 -1.53
N SER A 619 -51.75 -42.66 -1.52
CA SER A 619 -51.66 -41.52 -0.60
C SER A 619 -52.82 -40.52 -0.79
N PRO A 620 -53.48 -40.03 0.28
CA PRO A 620 -54.59 -39.08 0.16
C PRO A 620 -54.21 -37.67 -0.32
N GLY A 621 -52.93 -37.28 -0.23
CA GLY A 621 -52.44 -35.94 -0.58
C GLY A 621 -51.43 -35.38 0.44
N ALA A 622 -51.01 -34.12 0.24
CA ALA A 622 -50.08 -33.45 1.15
C ALA A 622 -50.70 -33.26 2.55
N GLY A 623 -49.92 -33.50 3.62
CA GLY A 623 -50.38 -33.45 5.01
C GLY A 623 -50.74 -34.81 5.63
N TYR A 624 -50.35 -35.92 4.99
CA TYR A 624 -50.56 -37.29 5.47
C TYR A 624 -49.23 -38.04 5.63
N SER A 625 -49.10 -38.83 6.71
CA SER A 625 -47.92 -39.67 7.00
C SER A 625 -48.32 -41.13 7.30
N THR A 626 -47.41 -42.08 7.12
CA THR A 626 -47.63 -43.50 7.46
C THR A 626 -47.34 -43.83 8.94
N THR A 627 -46.83 -42.88 9.73
CA THR A 627 -46.50 -43.06 11.15
C THR A 627 -47.63 -42.59 12.09
N PRO A 628 -48.11 -43.42 13.06
CA PRO A 628 -49.19 -43.04 13.97
C PRO A 628 -48.77 -41.98 14.99
N GLN A 629 -49.53 -40.89 15.10
CA GLN A 629 -49.36 -39.85 16.13
C GLN A 629 -50.45 -39.98 17.21
N THR A 630 -50.10 -39.79 18.50
CA THR A 630 -50.93 -40.27 19.63
C THR A 630 -51.29 -39.25 20.70
N THR A 631 -50.92 -37.97 20.57
CA THR A 631 -51.18 -36.94 21.57
C THR A 631 -51.74 -35.65 20.96
N ASN A 632 -52.96 -35.32 21.35
CA ASN A 632 -53.69 -34.13 20.91
C ASN A 632 -53.11 -32.88 21.58
N ASP A 633 -52.73 -31.90 20.78
CA ASP A 633 -52.24 -30.61 21.25
C ASP A 633 -53.37 -29.72 21.84
N CYS A 634 -53.02 -28.79 22.75
CA CYS A 634 -53.90 -27.78 23.32
C CYS A 634 -53.90 -26.45 22.53
N ASP A 635 -52.78 -26.03 21.90
CA ASP A 635 -52.70 -24.83 21.04
C ASP A 635 -51.56 -24.91 20.01
N ASP A 636 -51.91 -25.27 18.76
CA ASP A 636 -51.06 -25.58 17.58
C ASP A 636 -50.35 -24.33 17.00
N ASN A 637 -49.88 -23.42 17.88
CA ASN A 637 -49.17 -22.17 17.60
C ASN A 637 -48.24 -21.71 18.77
N ASP A 638 -48.24 -22.38 19.92
CA ASP A 638 -47.39 -22.08 21.09
C ASP A 638 -46.84 -23.37 21.73
N ASN A 639 -45.61 -23.71 21.37
CA ASN A 639 -44.89 -24.91 21.78
C ASN A 639 -44.58 -25.06 23.29
N THR A 640 -45.15 -24.20 24.12
CA THR A 640 -45.07 -24.28 25.59
C THR A 640 -46.37 -24.73 26.27
N ILE A 641 -47.49 -24.85 25.53
CA ILE A 641 -48.84 -25.11 26.10
C ILE A 641 -49.46 -26.40 25.56
N ASN A 642 -49.10 -27.55 26.16
CA ASN A 642 -49.62 -28.87 25.80
C ASN A 642 -50.37 -29.55 26.98
N PRO A 643 -50.97 -30.77 26.82
CA PRO A 643 -51.85 -31.37 27.84
C PRO A 643 -51.22 -31.64 29.21
N ASN A 644 -49.89 -31.60 29.31
CA ASN A 644 -49.15 -31.83 30.55
C ASN A 644 -48.84 -30.54 31.32
N THR A 645 -49.27 -29.37 30.84
CA THR A 645 -48.97 -28.05 31.44
C THR A 645 -49.50 -27.93 32.87
N VAL A 646 -48.58 -27.68 33.83
CA VAL A 646 -48.88 -27.54 35.27
C VAL A 646 -48.79 -26.08 35.69
N TRP A 647 -49.83 -25.57 36.35
CA TRP A 647 -49.94 -24.18 36.80
C TRP A 647 -49.85 -24.07 38.33
N TYR A 648 -48.93 -23.28 38.85
CA TYR A 648 -48.62 -23.07 40.27
C TYR A 648 -49.13 -21.71 40.77
N ILE A 649 -49.66 -21.64 41.99
CA ILE A 649 -50.17 -20.41 42.63
C ILE A 649 -49.07 -19.72 43.42
N GLY A 650 -48.79 -18.46 43.08
CA GLY A 650 -47.91 -17.58 43.83
C GLY A 650 -47.64 -16.29 43.06
N VAL A 651 -47.44 -15.18 43.78
CA VAL A 651 -46.85 -13.95 43.25
C VAL A 651 -45.58 -13.73 44.07
N ASP A 652 -44.48 -13.46 43.39
CA ASP A 652 -43.24 -12.96 43.99
C ASP A 652 -43.29 -11.44 43.82
N THR A 653 -43.41 -10.72 44.93
CA THR A 653 -43.76 -9.29 44.92
C THR A 653 -42.52 -8.37 44.91
N ASP A 654 -41.35 -8.89 45.30
CA ASP A 654 -40.09 -8.13 45.41
C ASP A 654 -38.96 -8.61 44.47
N GLY A 655 -39.14 -9.77 43.81
CA GLY A 655 -38.29 -10.31 42.76
C GLY A 655 -37.17 -11.23 43.23
N ASP A 656 -37.24 -11.79 44.44
CA ASP A 656 -36.17 -12.63 45.02
C ASP A 656 -36.21 -14.12 44.61
N GLY A 657 -37.32 -14.58 44.01
CA GLY A 657 -37.51 -15.95 43.54
C GLY A 657 -38.04 -16.94 44.58
N PHE A 658 -38.42 -16.49 45.78
CA PHE A 658 -39.17 -17.27 46.77
C PHE A 658 -40.66 -16.86 46.74
N PHE A 659 -41.57 -17.79 47.04
CA PHE A 659 -43.02 -17.58 46.79
C PHE A 659 -43.87 -18.04 47.97
N GLY A 660 -44.90 -17.27 48.34
CA GLY A 660 -45.73 -17.51 49.53
C GLY A 660 -46.69 -18.73 49.50
N SER A 661 -46.67 -19.59 48.48
CA SER A 661 -47.56 -20.78 48.40
C SER A 661 -47.05 -21.90 47.47
N THR A 662 -47.56 -23.12 47.65
CA THR A 662 -47.08 -24.35 46.95
C THR A 662 -48.19 -25.17 46.27
N THR A 663 -49.39 -24.62 46.08
CA THR A 663 -50.52 -25.30 45.42
C THR A 663 -50.48 -25.19 43.89
N SER A 664 -50.79 -26.28 43.18
CA SER A 664 -50.83 -26.31 41.70
C SER A 664 -52.01 -27.09 41.09
N VAL A 665 -52.24 -26.90 39.79
CA VAL A 665 -53.29 -27.55 38.98
C VAL A 665 -52.82 -27.80 37.54
N THR A 666 -53.09 -28.97 36.97
CA THR A 666 -52.67 -29.36 35.60
C THR A 666 -53.85 -29.31 34.64
N GLN A 667 -53.78 -28.50 33.58
CA GLN A 667 -54.82 -28.36 32.54
C GLN A 667 -54.34 -27.52 31.34
N CYS A 668 -54.91 -27.75 30.14
CA CYS A 668 -54.65 -27.02 28.89
C CYS A 668 -54.85 -25.49 28.92
N SER A 669 -55.45 -24.92 29.98
CA SER A 669 -55.87 -23.50 29.97
C SER A 669 -55.53 -22.81 31.28
N SER A 670 -54.95 -21.61 31.21
CA SER A 670 -54.57 -20.84 32.40
C SER A 670 -55.77 -20.61 33.33
N PRO A 671 -55.65 -20.89 34.65
CA PRO A 671 -56.74 -20.65 35.61
C PRO A 671 -57.11 -19.17 35.82
N GLY A 672 -56.26 -18.22 35.40
CA GLY A 672 -56.42 -16.79 35.57
C GLY A 672 -55.12 -16.10 36.01
N ALA A 673 -55.19 -14.78 36.26
CA ALA A 673 -54.03 -14.02 36.73
C ALA A 673 -53.55 -14.50 38.12
N GLY A 674 -52.23 -14.65 38.28
CA GLY A 674 -51.59 -15.16 39.51
C GLY A 674 -51.17 -16.64 39.47
N TYR A 675 -51.06 -17.23 38.27
CA TYR A 675 -50.60 -18.61 38.04
C TYR A 675 -49.42 -18.64 37.07
N SER A 676 -48.40 -19.45 37.35
CA SER A 676 -47.20 -19.64 36.51
C SER A 676 -46.97 -21.12 36.17
N THR A 677 -46.27 -21.43 35.09
CA THR A 677 -46.00 -22.82 34.66
C THR A 677 -44.78 -23.47 35.35
N THR A 678 -44.00 -22.70 36.13
CA THR A 678 -42.79 -23.18 36.80
C THR A 678 -43.03 -23.64 38.26
N PRO A 679 -42.50 -24.80 38.70
CA PRO A 679 -42.72 -25.32 40.06
C PRO A 679 -42.00 -24.51 41.15
N GLN A 680 -42.75 -23.92 42.08
CA GLN A 680 -42.21 -23.16 43.21
C GLN A 680 -42.15 -24.02 44.48
N THR A 681 -40.97 -24.07 45.12
CA THR A 681 -40.64 -25.10 46.12
C THR A 681 -40.24 -24.59 47.50
N THR A 682 -40.13 -23.28 47.70
CA THR A 682 -39.68 -22.69 48.97
C THR A 682 -40.52 -21.47 49.35
N ASN A 683 -40.96 -21.47 50.61
CA ASN A 683 -41.91 -20.51 51.16
C ASN A 683 -41.13 -19.30 51.70
N ASP A 684 -41.40 -18.13 51.16
CA ASP A 684 -40.69 -16.90 51.53
C ASP A 684 -40.94 -16.46 53.00
N CYS A 685 -39.98 -15.71 53.58
CA CYS A 685 -40.05 -15.12 54.91
C CYS A 685 -40.67 -13.70 54.91
N ASP A 686 -40.45 -12.85 53.89
CA ASP A 686 -41.05 -11.51 53.78
C ASP A 686 -41.14 -11.01 52.32
N ASP A 687 -42.30 -11.26 51.69
CA ASP A 687 -42.68 -11.05 50.26
C ASP A 687 -42.81 -9.55 49.90
N ASN A 688 -41.84 -8.74 50.35
CA ASN A 688 -41.65 -7.30 50.13
C ASN A 688 -40.17 -6.85 50.27
N ASP A 689 -39.23 -7.70 50.71
CA ASP A 689 -37.80 -7.43 50.85
C ASP A 689 -36.95 -8.61 50.35
N ASN A 690 -36.48 -8.48 49.09
CA ASN A 690 -35.71 -9.50 48.36
C ASN A 690 -34.32 -9.86 48.93
N THR A 691 -34.02 -9.42 50.15
CA THR A 691 -32.80 -9.78 50.88
C THR A 691 -33.06 -10.69 52.09
N ILE A 692 -34.32 -11.00 52.43
CA ILE A 692 -34.70 -11.73 53.65
C ILE A 692 -35.59 -12.95 53.35
N ASN A 693 -34.96 -14.05 52.92
CA ASN A 693 -35.62 -15.34 52.64
C ASN A 693 -35.14 -16.47 53.60
N PRO A 694 -35.63 -17.72 53.50
CA PRO A 694 -35.34 -18.79 54.47
C PRO A 694 -33.85 -19.18 54.61
N ASN A 695 -33.03 -18.81 53.62
CA ASN A 695 -31.60 -19.10 53.60
C ASN A 695 -30.74 -17.96 54.17
N THR A 696 -31.34 -16.86 54.64
CA THR A 696 -30.63 -15.68 55.15
C THR A 696 -29.71 -16.04 56.32
N VAL A 697 -28.40 -15.82 56.13
CA VAL A 697 -27.35 -16.11 57.11
C VAL A 697 -26.86 -14.81 57.75
N TRP A 698 -26.84 -14.76 59.08
CA TRP A 698 -26.41 -13.58 59.85
C TRP A 698 -25.04 -13.84 60.49
N TYR A 699 -24.06 -12.97 60.22
CA TYR A 699 -22.66 -13.06 60.64
C TYR A 699 -22.30 -12.02 61.71
N VAL A 700 -21.41 -12.36 62.66
CA VAL A 700 -20.98 -11.48 63.77
C VAL A 700 -19.61 -10.87 63.52
N GLY A 701 -19.52 -9.53 63.44
CA GLY A 701 -18.24 -8.82 63.38
C GLY A 701 -18.40 -7.30 63.23
N VAL A 702 -17.35 -6.56 63.59
CA VAL A 702 -17.15 -5.14 63.26
C VAL A 702 -15.70 -5.03 62.81
N ASP A 703 -15.46 -4.38 61.67
CA ASP A 703 -14.13 -4.00 61.16
C ASP A 703 -13.75 -2.66 61.80
N THR A 704 -12.64 -2.62 62.54
CA THR A 704 -12.27 -1.48 63.39
C THR A 704 -11.30 -0.50 62.74
N ASP A 705 -10.51 -0.94 61.75
CA ASP A 705 -9.46 -0.14 61.09
C ASP A 705 -9.73 0.18 59.61
N GLY A 706 -10.73 -0.49 59.00
CA GLY A 706 -11.25 -0.24 57.67
C GLY A 706 -10.55 -1.01 56.54
N ASP A 707 -9.83 -2.10 56.84
CA ASP A 707 -9.12 -2.90 55.83
C ASP A 707 -10.01 -3.95 55.12
N GLY A 708 -11.21 -4.21 55.65
CA GLY A 708 -12.19 -5.15 55.09
C GLY A 708 -12.10 -6.59 55.62
N PHE A 709 -11.24 -6.87 56.60
CA PHE A 709 -11.18 -8.14 57.33
C PHE A 709 -11.89 -8.02 58.70
N PHE A 710 -12.36 -9.15 59.26
CA PHE A 710 -13.25 -9.12 60.44
C PHE A 710 -12.87 -10.19 61.47
N GLY A 711 -12.86 -9.85 62.76
CA GLY A 711 -12.32 -10.69 63.84
C GLY A 711 -13.11 -11.95 64.26
N SER A 712 -14.19 -12.37 63.57
CA SER A 712 -14.99 -13.56 63.96
C SER A 712 -15.79 -14.18 62.80
N THR A 713 -15.86 -15.52 62.78
CA THR A 713 -16.52 -16.34 61.74
C THR A 713 -17.83 -17.00 62.20
N THR A 714 -18.45 -16.49 63.28
CA THR A 714 -19.66 -17.12 63.86
C THR A 714 -20.93 -16.63 63.16
N SER A 715 -21.78 -17.56 62.69
CA SER A 715 -23.01 -17.24 61.95
C SER A 715 -24.25 -18.04 62.38
N VAL A 716 -25.45 -17.53 62.05
CA VAL A 716 -26.74 -18.19 62.30
C VAL A 716 -27.73 -17.95 61.16
N THR A 717 -28.39 -19.00 60.68
CA THR A 717 -29.36 -18.95 59.56
C THR A 717 -30.79 -18.96 60.09
N GLN A 718 -31.56 -17.90 59.82
CA GLN A 718 -32.98 -17.78 60.21
C GLN A 718 -33.67 -16.56 59.57
N CYS A 719 -34.99 -16.64 59.33
CA CYS A 719 -35.83 -15.55 58.77
C CYS A 719 -35.83 -14.21 59.54
N THR A 720 -35.24 -14.12 60.75
CA THR A 720 -35.34 -12.91 61.58
C THR A 720 -33.98 -12.52 62.18
N SER A 721 -33.65 -11.22 62.13
CA SER A 721 -32.36 -10.71 62.60
C SER A 721 -32.13 -11.00 64.10
N PRO A 722 -30.97 -11.54 64.52
CA PRO A 722 -30.67 -11.82 65.92
C PRO A 722 -30.56 -10.57 66.83
N GLY A 723 -30.36 -9.38 66.25
CA GLY A 723 -30.17 -8.11 66.96
C GLY A 723 -29.03 -7.27 66.39
N ALA A 724 -28.74 -6.14 67.05
CA ALA A 724 -27.66 -5.24 66.62
C ALA A 724 -26.28 -5.91 66.72
N GLY A 725 -25.44 -5.74 65.68
CA GLY A 725 -24.11 -6.37 65.57
C GLY A 725 -24.06 -7.61 64.66
N TYR A 726 -25.08 -7.83 63.84
CA TYR A 726 -25.14 -8.92 62.84
C TYR A 726 -25.37 -8.35 61.43
N SER A 727 -24.68 -8.90 60.43
CA SER A 727 -24.84 -8.55 59.00
C SER A 727 -25.21 -9.77 58.15
N THR A 728 -25.84 -9.59 56.99
CA THR A 728 -26.22 -10.68 56.07
C THR A 728 -25.11 -11.08 55.09
N THR A 729 -24.00 -10.33 55.01
CA THR A 729 -22.86 -10.63 54.13
C THR A 729 -21.85 -11.61 54.76
N PRO A 730 -21.49 -12.72 54.06
CA PRO A 730 -20.51 -13.69 54.56
C PRO A 730 -19.11 -13.13 54.72
N GLN A 731 -18.61 -13.07 55.96
CA GLN A 731 -17.23 -12.70 56.27
C GLN A 731 -16.37 -13.96 56.37
N THR A 732 -15.37 -14.08 55.48
CA THR A 732 -14.68 -15.36 55.19
C THR A 732 -13.23 -15.42 55.66
N THR A 733 -12.67 -14.32 56.15
CA THR A 733 -11.26 -14.23 56.55
C THR A 733 -11.12 -13.51 57.88
N ASN A 734 -10.49 -14.21 58.83
CA ASN A 734 -10.22 -13.72 60.17
C ASN A 734 -9.05 -12.74 60.10
N ASP A 735 -9.25 -11.51 60.54
CA ASP A 735 -8.19 -10.50 60.60
C ASP A 735 -7.01 -10.96 61.49
N CYS A 736 -5.79 -10.55 61.13
CA CYS A 736 -4.56 -10.79 61.90
C CYS A 736 -4.32 -9.70 62.97
N ASP A 737 -4.69 -8.43 62.74
CA ASP A 737 -4.65 -7.34 63.74
C ASP A 737 -5.63 -6.20 63.40
N ASP A 738 -6.82 -6.25 64.03
CA ASP A 738 -8.01 -5.36 63.95
C ASP A 738 -7.75 -3.92 64.48
N ASN A 739 -6.57 -3.38 64.16
CA ASN A 739 -6.03 -2.06 64.49
C ASN A 739 -4.96 -1.56 63.48
N ASP A 740 -4.45 -2.40 62.57
CA ASP A 740 -3.44 -2.06 61.55
C ASP A 740 -3.80 -2.67 60.17
N ASN A 741 -4.44 -1.83 59.35
CA ASN A 741 -4.93 -2.14 58.01
C ASN A 741 -3.87 -2.55 56.96
N THR A 742 -2.62 -2.75 57.38
CA THR A 742 -1.53 -3.28 56.54
C THR A 742 -1.16 -4.74 56.86
N ILE A 743 -1.72 -5.34 57.92
CA ILE A 743 -1.37 -6.69 58.41
C ILE A 743 -2.60 -7.59 58.48
N ASN A 744 -2.90 -8.28 57.38
CA ASN A 744 -4.02 -9.21 57.26
C ASN A 744 -3.58 -10.59 56.70
N PRO A 745 -4.46 -11.59 56.55
CA PRO A 745 -4.05 -12.96 56.18
C PRO A 745 -3.32 -13.09 54.84
N ASN A 746 -3.42 -12.08 53.98
CA ASN A 746 -2.77 -12.04 52.68
C ASN A 746 -1.42 -11.30 52.69
N THR A 747 -0.94 -10.80 53.84
CA THR A 747 0.35 -10.10 53.95
C THR A 747 1.51 -11.01 53.51
N VAL A 748 2.17 -10.60 52.43
CA VAL A 748 3.32 -11.29 51.82
C VAL A 748 4.62 -10.68 52.33
N TRP A 749 5.54 -11.51 52.83
CA TRP A 749 6.86 -11.10 53.31
C TRP A 749 7.95 -11.60 52.35
N TYR A 750 8.71 -10.69 51.75
CA TYR A 750 9.78 -10.95 50.78
C TYR A 750 11.16 -10.96 51.46
N ILE A 751 12.03 -11.91 51.12
CA ILE A 751 13.40 -12.05 51.65
C ILE A 751 14.39 -11.26 50.80
N GLY A 752 15.17 -10.35 51.40
CA GLY A 752 16.29 -9.69 50.73
C GLY A 752 17.01 -8.67 51.60
N VAL A 753 18.31 -8.48 51.32
CA VAL A 753 19.10 -7.30 51.69
C VAL A 753 19.73 -6.82 50.39
N ASP A 754 19.73 -5.52 50.17
CA ASP A 754 20.49 -4.83 49.12
C ASP A 754 21.80 -4.38 49.79
N ASN A 755 22.92 -5.02 49.43
CA ASN A 755 24.22 -4.79 50.07
C ASN A 755 25.04 -3.65 49.45
N ASP A 756 24.83 -3.32 48.17
CA ASP A 756 25.64 -2.34 47.43
C ASP A 756 24.91 -1.03 47.10
N GLY A 757 23.59 -1.00 47.30
CA GLY A 757 22.72 0.17 47.27
C GLY A 757 22.14 0.50 45.89
N ASP A 758 22.11 -0.45 44.96
CA ASP A 758 21.65 -0.23 43.58
C ASP A 758 20.13 -0.37 43.38
N GLY A 759 19.42 -0.92 44.38
CA GLY A 759 17.97 -1.10 44.39
C GLY A 759 17.48 -2.47 43.90
N PHE A 760 18.37 -3.39 43.56
CA PHE A 760 18.06 -4.80 43.30
C PHE A 760 18.34 -5.65 44.56
N PHE A 761 17.74 -6.84 44.65
CA PHE A 761 17.83 -7.69 45.86
C PHE A 761 18.08 -9.15 45.48
N GLY A 762 19.02 -9.82 46.16
CA GLY A 762 19.51 -11.16 45.78
C GLY A 762 18.55 -12.37 45.92
N SER A 763 17.24 -12.18 46.17
CA SER A 763 16.29 -13.30 46.32
C SER A 763 14.83 -12.91 46.03
N THR A 764 14.12 -13.79 45.32
CA THR A 764 12.67 -13.69 45.03
C THR A 764 11.79 -14.50 45.99
N THR A 765 12.36 -15.02 47.09
CA THR A 765 11.63 -15.95 47.97
C THR A 765 10.69 -15.19 48.92
N SER A 766 9.38 -15.48 48.85
CA SER A 766 8.37 -14.86 49.72
C SER A 766 7.62 -15.88 50.59
N VAL A 767 7.05 -15.41 51.70
CA VAL A 767 6.16 -16.20 52.58
C VAL A 767 4.94 -15.37 53.01
N THR A 768 3.74 -15.92 52.82
CA THR A 768 2.48 -15.28 53.21
C THR A 768 2.04 -15.78 54.57
N GLN A 769 1.97 -14.90 55.58
CA GLN A 769 1.52 -15.22 56.94
C GLN A 769 1.26 -13.97 57.79
N CYS A 770 0.34 -14.06 58.76
CA CYS A 770 -0.04 -13.02 59.74
C CYS A 770 1.12 -12.43 60.59
N SER A 771 2.35 -12.90 60.48
CA SER A 771 3.43 -12.54 61.42
C SER A 771 4.77 -12.44 60.72
N SER A 772 5.51 -11.36 60.96
CA SER A 772 6.84 -11.16 60.38
C SER A 772 7.77 -12.35 60.70
N PRO A 773 8.40 -13.00 59.69
CA PRO A 773 9.25 -14.17 59.93
C PRO A 773 10.55 -13.86 60.70
N GLY A 774 10.97 -12.59 60.77
CA GLY A 774 12.19 -12.15 61.44
C GLY A 774 12.83 -10.95 60.73
N ALA A 775 14.05 -10.59 61.13
CA ALA A 775 14.83 -9.56 60.45
C ALA A 775 15.26 -10.02 59.04
N GLY A 776 15.21 -9.11 58.05
CA GLY A 776 15.51 -9.41 56.65
C GLY A 776 14.29 -9.69 55.76
N TYR A 777 13.09 -9.31 56.21
CA TYR A 777 11.83 -9.44 55.46
C TYR A 777 11.12 -8.09 55.31
N SER A 778 10.57 -7.82 54.13
CA SER A 778 9.77 -6.62 53.80
C SER A 778 8.40 -6.99 53.24
N THR A 779 7.41 -6.09 53.32
CA THR A 779 6.06 -6.27 52.74
C THR A 779 5.93 -5.74 51.30
N THR A 780 6.92 -5.00 50.79
CA THR A 780 6.94 -4.51 49.41
C THR A 780 7.43 -5.59 48.43
N PRO A 781 6.69 -5.89 47.33
CA PRO A 781 7.12 -6.86 46.32
C PRO A 781 8.42 -6.44 45.62
N GLN A 782 9.44 -7.29 45.67
CA GLN A 782 10.70 -7.10 44.94
C GLN A 782 10.66 -7.95 43.66
N THR A 783 10.76 -7.31 42.50
CA THR A 783 10.43 -7.91 41.19
C THR A 783 11.63 -8.37 40.37
N THR A 784 12.84 -8.06 40.82
CA THR A 784 14.07 -8.31 40.05
C THR A 784 15.18 -8.81 40.99
N ASN A 785 15.79 -9.93 40.60
CA ASN A 785 16.71 -10.69 41.43
C ASN A 785 18.14 -10.24 41.11
N ASP A 786 18.85 -9.66 42.06
CA ASP A 786 20.20 -9.13 41.84
C ASP A 786 21.17 -10.19 41.27
N CYS A 787 22.07 -9.75 40.40
CA CYS A 787 23.05 -10.57 39.69
C CYS A 787 24.39 -10.65 40.43
N ASP A 788 24.83 -9.59 41.12
CA ASP A 788 25.92 -9.62 42.11
C ASP A 788 25.69 -8.54 43.19
N ASP A 789 25.04 -8.94 44.29
CA ASP A 789 24.68 -8.19 45.53
C ASP A 789 25.92 -7.73 46.35
N ASN A 790 26.91 -7.20 45.64
CA ASN A 790 28.18 -6.61 46.08
C ASN A 790 28.79 -5.62 45.05
N ASP A 791 28.25 -5.54 43.82
CA ASP A 791 28.71 -4.70 42.72
C ASP A 791 27.52 -4.05 41.99
N ASN A 792 27.19 -2.80 42.40
CA ASN A 792 26.11 -1.97 41.87
C ASN A 792 26.19 -1.60 40.37
N THR A 793 27.12 -2.19 39.63
CA THR A 793 27.20 -2.13 38.17
C THR A 793 26.73 -3.40 37.46
N ILE A 794 26.40 -4.48 38.21
CA ILE A 794 26.02 -5.79 37.68
C ILE A 794 24.67 -6.27 38.28
N ASN A 795 23.57 -5.78 37.71
CA ASN A 795 22.18 -6.15 38.04
C ASN A 795 21.42 -6.72 36.83
N PRO A 796 20.12 -7.09 36.92
CA PRO A 796 19.36 -7.71 35.82
C PRO A 796 19.24 -6.88 34.54
N ASN A 797 19.47 -5.56 34.62
CA ASN A 797 19.46 -4.66 33.48
C ASN A 797 20.86 -4.45 32.89
N THR A 798 21.88 -5.17 33.34
CA THR A 798 23.27 -5.04 32.84
C THR A 798 23.34 -5.43 31.38
N VAL A 799 23.68 -4.45 30.55
CA VAL A 799 23.81 -4.59 29.11
C VAL A 799 25.27 -4.88 28.77
N TRP A 800 25.56 -6.05 28.21
CA TRP A 800 26.89 -6.44 27.75
C TRP A 800 27.01 -6.22 26.24
N TYR A 801 27.85 -5.28 25.83
CA TYR A 801 28.13 -4.93 24.43
C TYR A 801 29.30 -5.76 23.89
N VAL A 802 29.16 -6.34 22.69
CA VAL A 802 30.23 -7.07 21.99
C VAL A 802 31.23 -6.10 21.37
N GLY A 803 32.52 -6.24 21.65
CA GLY A 803 33.56 -5.52 20.93
C GLY A 803 34.90 -5.45 21.64
N VAL A 804 35.98 -5.53 20.86
CA VAL A 804 37.31 -5.02 21.21
C VAL A 804 37.63 -4.01 20.12
N ASP A 805 38.13 -2.84 20.50
CA ASP A 805 38.78 -1.87 19.59
C ASP A 805 40.25 -2.28 19.51
N THR A 806 40.63 -2.92 18.40
CA THR A 806 41.91 -3.61 18.24
C THR A 806 42.97 -2.70 17.58
N ASP A 807 42.57 -1.66 16.84
CA ASP A 807 43.48 -0.72 16.17
C ASP A 807 43.58 0.68 16.81
N GLY A 808 42.67 1.01 17.72
CA GLY A 808 42.68 2.19 18.59
C GLY A 808 41.98 3.42 18.02
N ASP A 809 41.08 3.27 17.04
CA ASP A 809 40.41 4.40 16.37
C ASP A 809 39.10 4.88 17.06
N GLY A 810 38.56 4.07 17.99
CA GLY A 810 37.36 4.37 18.76
C GLY A 810 36.05 3.81 18.20
N PHE A 811 36.09 2.95 17.18
CA PHE A 811 34.96 2.20 16.65
C PHE A 811 35.04 0.72 17.10
N PHE A 812 33.89 0.01 17.13
CA PHE A 812 33.82 -1.34 17.72
C PHE A 812 32.94 -2.27 16.89
N VAL A 813 33.38 -3.48 16.57
CA VAL A 813 32.80 -4.36 15.52
C VAL A 813 31.34 -4.84 15.70
N SER A 814 30.60 -4.39 16.73
CA SER A 814 29.20 -4.82 16.91
C SER A 814 28.33 -3.92 17.80
N THR A 815 27.09 -3.71 17.38
CA THR A 815 25.98 -3.19 18.20
C THR A 815 25.17 -4.28 18.89
N THR A 816 25.53 -5.58 18.79
CA THR A 816 24.79 -6.60 19.54
C THR A 816 25.09 -6.51 21.03
N SER A 817 24.08 -6.08 21.77
CA SER A 817 24.04 -6.15 23.21
C SER A 817 23.28 -7.39 23.69
N VAL A 818 23.71 -7.96 24.81
CA VAL A 818 22.96 -8.97 25.54
C VAL A 818 22.75 -8.52 26.97
N THR A 819 21.48 -8.42 27.38
CA THR A 819 21.11 -8.09 28.75
C THR A 819 21.02 -9.38 29.57
N GLN A 820 22.00 -9.63 30.44
CA GLN A 820 22.03 -10.81 31.30
C GLN A 820 22.97 -10.64 32.51
N CYS A 821 22.69 -11.39 33.59
CA CYS A 821 23.44 -11.34 34.85
C CYS A 821 24.93 -11.69 34.77
N THR A 822 25.38 -12.41 33.73
CA THR A 822 26.75 -12.94 33.66
C THR A 822 27.45 -12.49 32.40
N SER A 823 28.71 -12.06 32.53
CA SER A 823 29.54 -11.71 31.39
C SER A 823 29.59 -12.86 30.37
N PRO A 824 29.20 -12.65 29.09
CA PRO A 824 29.12 -13.74 28.11
C PRO A 824 30.48 -14.35 27.74
N GLY A 825 31.59 -13.67 28.04
CA GLY A 825 32.94 -14.14 27.80
C GLY A 825 33.94 -12.99 27.61
N ALA A 826 35.15 -13.31 27.17
CA ALA A 826 36.12 -12.30 26.75
C ALA A 826 35.63 -11.59 25.47
N GLY A 827 35.74 -10.27 25.41
CA GLY A 827 35.25 -9.44 24.29
C GLY A 827 33.91 -8.74 24.55
N TYR A 828 33.45 -8.67 25.81
CA TYR A 828 32.23 -7.97 26.21
C TYR A 828 32.52 -6.87 27.24
N SER A 829 31.86 -5.72 27.10
CA SER A 829 31.96 -4.55 28.02
C SER A 829 30.58 -4.06 28.48
N THR A 830 30.50 -3.38 29.62
CA THR A 830 29.26 -2.74 30.14
C THR A 830 29.08 -1.30 29.67
N THR A 831 30.07 -0.72 28.98
CA THR A 831 29.94 0.63 28.37
C THR A 831 29.24 0.55 27.02
N PRO A 832 28.19 1.38 26.76
CA PRO A 832 27.55 1.43 25.44
C PRO A 832 28.52 1.86 24.34
N GLN A 833 28.71 0.99 23.33
CA GLN A 833 29.49 1.32 22.14
C GLN A 833 28.51 1.69 21.02
N THR A 834 28.61 2.92 20.51
CA THR A 834 27.56 3.54 19.68
C THR A 834 27.78 3.42 18.17
N THR A 835 28.90 2.84 17.73
CA THR A 835 29.34 2.89 16.34
C THR A 835 30.10 1.62 15.93
N ASN A 836 29.53 0.87 14.96
CA ASN A 836 30.12 -0.36 14.42
C ASN A 836 31.46 -0.09 13.74
N ASP A 837 32.51 -0.87 14.02
CA ASP A 837 33.73 -0.80 13.21
C ASP A 837 33.53 -1.45 11.82
N CYS A 838 34.27 -0.96 10.83
CA CYS A 838 34.27 -1.44 9.46
C CYS A 838 35.49 -2.32 9.14
N ASP A 839 36.66 -2.08 9.74
CA ASP A 839 37.80 -3.01 9.76
C ASP A 839 38.69 -2.77 10.99
N ASP A 840 38.47 -3.58 12.04
CA ASP A 840 39.15 -3.63 13.36
C ASP A 840 40.67 -3.97 13.30
N ASN A 841 41.32 -3.68 12.18
CA ASN A 841 42.75 -3.83 11.94
C ASN A 841 43.35 -2.62 11.20
N ASP A 842 42.54 -1.65 10.77
CA ASP A 842 42.94 -0.47 10.01
C ASP A 842 42.14 0.77 10.45
N ASN A 843 42.73 1.55 11.36
CA ASN A 843 42.18 2.80 11.92
C ASN A 843 41.92 3.94 10.91
N THR A 844 41.99 3.65 9.61
CA THR A 844 41.55 4.54 8.52
C THR A 844 40.24 4.09 7.88
N ILE A 845 39.66 2.95 8.30
CA ILE A 845 38.46 2.32 7.73
C ILE A 845 37.39 2.04 8.81
N ASN A 846 36.61 3.07 9.15
CA ASN A 846 35.46 3.04 10.07
C ASN A 846 34.16 3.58 9.40
N PRO A 847 32.99 3.70 10.07
CA PRO A 847 31.74 4.17 9.45
C PRO A 847 31.79 5.57 8.86
N ASN A 848 32.74 6.40 9.30
CA ASN A 848 32.93 7.74 8.77
C ASN A 848 33.93 7.76 7.60
N THR A 849 34.35 6.60 7.09
CA THR A 849 35.24 6.50 5.93
C THR A 849 34.54 7.01 4.69
N VAL A 850 35.05 8.14 4.19
CA VAL A 850 34.56 8.78 2.98
C VAL A 850 35.37 8.27 1.79
N TRP A 851 34.73 7.51 0.91
CA TRP A 851 35.32 7.02 -0.34
C TRP A 851 34.97 7.98 -1.48
N TYR A 852 35.97 8.68 -2.00
CA TYR A 852 35.86 9.61 -3.12
C TYR A 852 36.02 8.85 -4.44
N VAL A 853 35.11 9.10 -5.40
CA VAL A 853 35.15 8.56 -6.77
C VAL A 853 36.24 9.27 -7.58
N GLY A 854 37.14 8.52 -8.23
CA GLY A 854 38.02 9.07 -9.26
C GLY A 854 39.42 8.46 -9.30
N VAL A 855 40.02 8.42 -10.49
CA VAL A 855 41.42 8.07 -10.73
C VAL A 855 41.98 9.14 -11.65
N ASP A 856 43.00 9.89 -11.20
CA ASP A 856 43.79 10.78 -12.07
C ASP A 856 44.49 9.90 -13.13
N ASN A 857 43.91 9.87 -14.33
CA ASN A 857 44.22 8.89 -15.36
C ASN A 857 45.24 9.45 -16.38
N ASP A 858 45.46 10.76 -16.42
CA ASP A 858 46.41 11.45 -17.31
C ASP A 858 47.60 12.14 -16.59
N GLY A 859 47.55 12.22 -15.26
CA GLY A 859 48.62 12.65 -14.37
C GLY A 859 48.69 14.16 -14.11
N ASP A 860 47.62 14.92 -14.35
CA ASP A 860 47.63 16.39 -14.21
C ASP A 860 47.32 16.91 -12.79
N GLY A 861 46.78 16.04 -11.92
CA GLY A 861 46.46 16.32 -10.52
C GLY A 861 45.02 16.80 -10.26
N PHE A 862 44.15 16.79 -11.27
CA PHE A 862 42.70 16.90 -11.15
C PHE A 862 42.05 15.50 -11.25
N PHE A 863 40.80 15.34 -10.77
CA PHE A 863 40.16 14.02 -10.67
C PHE A 863 38.69 14.09 -11.07
N GLY A 864 38.21 13.22 -11.96
CA GLY A 864 36.91 13.36 -12.64
C GLY A 864 35.60 13.39 -11.82
N SER A 865 35.60 13.28 -10.48
CA SER A 865 34.37 13.41 -9.67
C SER A 865 34.56 13.95 -8.25
N THR A 866 33.58 14.74 -7.78
CA THR A 866 33.40 15.11 -6.36
C THR A 866 32.41 14.21 -5.61
N THR A 867 31.87 13.15 -6.22
CA THR A 867 30.97 12.24 -5.50
C THR A 867 31.74 11.40 -4.50
N SER A 868 31.29 11.47 -3.25
CA SER A 868 31.80 10.65 -2.16
C SER A 868 30.69 9.75 -1.60
N VAL A 869 31.03 8.51 -1.27
CA VAL A 869 30.14 7.61 -0.52
C VAL A 869 30.78 7.28 0.82
N THR A 870 30.00 7.47 1.88
CA THR A 870 30.42 7.13 3.25
C THR A 870 29.92 5.73 3.57
N GLN A 871 30.82 4.74 3.58
CA GLN A 871 30.48 3.34 3.85
C GLN A 871 31.71 2.52 4.26
N CYS A 872 31.47 1.40 4.96
CA CYS A 872 32.53 0.53 5.47
C CYS A 872 33.46 -0.06 4.41
N SER A 873 32.91 -0.50 3.28
CA SER A 873 33.64 -1.26 2.27
C SER A 873 33.93 -0.41 1.04
N SER A 874 35.15 -0.52 0.50
CA SER A 874 35.52 0.14 -0.75
C SER A 874 34.52 -0.21 -1.87
N PRO A 875 33.89 0.77 -2.54
CA PRO A 875 32.83 0.48 -3.53
C PRO A 875 33.33 -0.23 -4.80
N GLY A 876 34.64 -0.33 -4.99
CA GLY A 876 35.28 -1.01 -6.11
C GLY A 876 36.61 -0.39 -6.50
N ALA A 877 37.17 -0.81 -7.63
CA ALA A 877 38.32 -0.14 -8.22
C ALA A 877 37.94 1.29 -8.66
N GLY A 878 38.77 2.28 -8.31
CA GLY A 878 38.56 3.69 -8.66
C GLY A 878 38.05 4.59 -7.53
N TYR A 879 38.22 4.17 -6.27
CA TYR A 879 37.86 4.94 -5.08
C TYR A 879 39.08 5.16 -4.16
N SER A 880 39.13 6.33 -3.51
CA SER A 880 40.21 6.73 -2.58
C SER A 880 39.65 7.31 -1.28
N THR A 881 40.38 7.20 -0.16
CA THR A 881 40.02 7.79 1.15
C THR A 881 40.54 9.22 1.35
N THR A 882 41.32 9.76 0.40
CA THR A 882 41.82 11.15 0.47
C THR A 882 40.83 12.13 -0.16
N PRO A 883 40.45 13.22 0.54
CA PRO A 883 39.54 14.23 -0.02
C PRO A 883 40.13 14.96 -1.23
N GLN A 884 39.51 14.74 -2.40
CA GLN A 884 39.87 15.43 -3.65
C GLN A 884 39.03 16.71 -3.79
N THR A 885 39.68 17.82 -4.16
CA THR A 885 39.09 19.17 -3.99
C THR A 885 38.73 19.89 -5.29
N THR A 886 39.02 19.28 -6.44
CA THR A 886 38.79 19.89 -7.76
C THR A 886 38.48 18.82 -8.81
N ASN A 887 37.28 18.92 -9.40
CA ASN A 887 36.79 18.01 -10.43
C ASN A 887 37.60 18.18 -11.73
N ASP A 888 38.03 17.09 -12.38
CA ASP A 888 38.62 17.18 -13.71
C ASP A 888 37.57 17.58 -14.76
N CYS A 889 38.02 18.21 -15.83
CA CYS A 889 37.24 18.61 -16.99
C CYS A 889 37.36 17.61 -18.15
N ASP A 890 38.51 16.93 -18.32
CA ASP A 890 38.68 15.77 -19.22
C ASP A 890 39.78 14.85 -18.67
N ASP A 891 39.36 13.82 -17.92
CA ASP A 891 40.13 12.78 -17.22
C ASP A 891 40.99 11.88 -18.15
N ASN A 892 41.36 12.38 -19.35
CA ASN A 892 42.21 11.75 -20.36
C ASN A 892 43.10 12.76 -21.13
N ASP A 893 42.99 14.07 -20.89
CA ASP A 893 43.79 15.13 -21.53
C ASP A 893 44.24 16.18 -20.50
N ASN A 894 45.48 16.00 -20.00
CA ASN A 894 46.16 16.86 -19.01
C ASN A 894 46.38 18.33 -19.42
N THR A 895 45.81 18.77 -20.55
CA THR A 895 45.73 20.17 -20.95
C THR A 895 44.36 20.80 -20.74
N ILE A 896 43.34 20.02 -20.32
CA ILE A 896 41.94 20.43 -20.16
C ILE A 896 41.45 20.12 -18.73
N ASN A 897 41.76 21.00 -17.77
CA ASN A 897 41.32 20.96 -16.37
C ASN A 897 40.55 22.25 -15.95
N PRO A 898 40.10 22.43 -14.69
CA PRO A 898 39.32 23.61 -14.27
C PRO A 898 40.00 24.97 -14.44
N ASN A 899 41.32 24.99 -14.63
CA ASN A 899 42.10 26.20 -14.85
C ASN A 899 42.32 26.48 -16.35
N THR A 900 41.74 25.69 -17.26
CA THR A 900 41.89 25.85 -18.71
C THR A 900 41.38 27.20 -19.17
N VAL A 901 42.28 27.98 -19.76
CA VAL A 901 42.01 29.33 -20.26
C VAL A 901 41.80 29.28 -21.77
N TRP A 902 40.58 29.56 -22.22
CA TRP A 902 40.21 29.67 -23.63
C TRP A 902 40.25 31.13 -24.09
N TYR A 903 41.19 31.46 -24.97
CA TYR A 903 41.34 32.77 -25.60
C TYR A 903 40.49 32.85 -26.87
N VAL A 904 39.74 33.93 -27.08
CA VAL A 904 38.90 34.12 -28.27
C VAL A 904 39.64 34.91 -29.36
N GLY A 905 39.60 34.44 -30.61
CA GLY A 905 40.18 35.16 -31.74
C GLY A 905 40.35 34.29 -32.99
N VAL A 906 40.03 34.85 -34.15
CA VAL A 906 40.31 34.28 -35.48
C VAL A 906 40.98 35.40 -36.27
N ASP A 907 42.18 35.17 -36.80
CA ASP A 907 42.84 36.10 -37.73
C ASP A 907 42.07 36.04 -39.06
N THR A 908 41.10 36.94 -39.24
CA THR A 908 40.10 36.85 -40.31
C THR A 908 40.60 37.41 -41.64
N ASP A 909 41.59 38.30 -41.63
CA ASP A 909 42.18 38.91 -42.84
C ASP A 909 43.63 38.46 -43.17
N GLY A 910 44.29 37.76 -42.25
CA GLY A 910 45.58 37.08 -42.44
C GLY A 910 46.82 37.91 -42.15
N ASP A 911 46.72 38.97 -41.35
CA ASP A 911 47.83 39.89 -41.07
C ASP A 911 48.72 39.50 -39.86
N GLY A 912 48.22 38.60 -39.01
CA GLY A 912 48.90 38.07 -37.83
C GLY A 912 48.58 38.76 -36.50
N PHE A 913 47.68 39.74 -36.49
CA PHE A 913 47.01 40.26 -35.30
C PHE A 913 45.63 39.59 -35.14
N PHE A 914 45.01 39.72 -33.95
CA PHE A 914 43.75 39.03 -33.62
C PHE A 914 42.83 39.97 -32.80
N GLY A 915 41.57 40.12 -33.18
CA GLY A 915 40.64 41.16 -32.69
C GLY A 915 40.18 41.11 -31.23
N SER A 916 40.75 40.24 -30.37
CA SER A 916 40.39 40.20 -28.94
C SER A 916 41.43 39.49 -28.07
N THR A 917 41.75 40.08 -26.91
CA THR A 917 42.52 39.40 -25.83
C THR A 917 41.63 38.78 -24.75
N ASN A 918 40.31 38.74 -24.93
CA ASN A 918 39.41 38.18 -23.93
C ASN A 918 39.59 36.66 -23.80
N SER A 919 39.66 36.20 -22.55
CA SER A 919 39.77 34.80 -22.19
C SER A 919 38.69 34.38 -21.22
N VAL A 920 38.18 33.16 -21.36
CA VAL A 920 37.24 32.54 -20.42
C VAL A 920 37.86 31.27 -19.85
N THR A 921 37.80 31.11 -18.53
CA THR A 921 38.26 29.92 -17.83
C THR A 921 37.09 29.00 -17.57
N GLN A 922 37.04 27.84 -18.24
CA GLN A 922 35.98 26.83 -18.11
C GLN A 922 36.41 25.48 -18.70
N CYS A 923 35.79 24.39 -18.22
CA CYS A 923 36.07 23.02 -18.67
C CYS A 923 35.88 22.81 -20.16
N SER A 924 34.77 23.27 -20.73
CA SER A 924 34.37 22.98 -22.10
C SER A 924 34.74 24.12 -23.05
N SER A 925 35.15 23.78 -24.28
CA SER A 925 35.43 24.80 -25.30
C SER A 925 34.19 25.67 -25.54
N PRO A 926 34.28 27.02 -25.46
CA PRO A 926 33.11 27.89 -25.59
C PRO A 926 32.48 27.93 -27.00
N GLY A 927 33.10 27.28 -27.98
CA GLY A 927 32.64 27.17 -29.35
C GLY A 927 33.77 27.33 -30.37
N ALA A 928 33.40 27.40 -31.66
CA ALA A 928 34.36 27.71 -32.71
C ALA A 928 34.91 29.15 -32.53
N GLY A 929 36.23 29.32 -32.70
CA GLY A 929 36.92 30.62 -32.52
C GLY A 929 37.67 30.79 -31.20
N TYR A 930 37.82 29.73 -30.40
CA TYR A 930 38.58 29.72 -29.15
C TYR A 930 39.81 28.81 -29.22
N SER A 931 40.90 29.18 -28.54
CA SER A 931 42.17 28.44 -28.47
C SER A 931 42.75 28.46 -27.04
N THR A 932 43.50 27.43 -26.65
CA THR A 932 44.20 27.36 -25.35
C THR A 932 45.55 28.09 -25.34
N THR A 933 46.00 28.61 -26.48
CA THR A 933 47.28 29.34 -26.58
C THR A 933 47.08 30.85 -26.39
N PRO A 934 47.76 31.50 -25.42
CA PRO A 934 47.63 32.94 -25.18
C PRO A 934 48.15 33.76 -26.38
N GLN A 935 47.28 34.57 -27.00
CA GLN A 935 47.67 35.50 -28.06
C GLN A 935 47.98 36.89 -27.49
N THR A 936 48.98 37.58 -28.07
CA THR A 936 49.70 38.65 -27.35
C THR A 936 49.49 40.08 -27.86
N THR A 937 48.72 40.28 -28.93
CA THR A 937 48.48 41.60 -29.55
C THR A 937 47.06 41.70 -30.12
N ASN A 938 46.31 42.68 -29.64
CA ASN A 938 44.90 42.92 -30.00
C ASN A 938 44.81 43.74 -31.30
N ASP A 939 44.17 43.19 -32.32
CA ASP A 939 43.81 43.94 -33.53
C ASP A 939 42.63 44.92 -33.25
N CYS A 940 42.59 46.07 -33.91
CA CYS A 940 41.49 47.03 -33.78
C CYS A 940 40.50 47.03 -34.96
N ASP A 941 40.81 46.42 -36.11
CA ASP A 941 39.81 46.03 -37.11
C ASP A 941 40.20 44.73 -37.82
N ASP A 942 39.75 43.60 -37.25
CA ASP A 942 39.95 42.20 -37.66
C ASP A 942 39.50 41.87 -39.12
N ASN A 943 39.10 42.88 -39.92
CA ASN A 943 38.71 42.74 -41.33
C ASN A 943 39.54 43.60 -42.29
N ASP A 944 40.48 44.43 -41.80
CA ASP A 944 41.34 45.30 -42.61
C ASP A 944 42.80 45.33 -42.12
N ASN A 945 43.62 44.49 -42.76
CA ASN A 945 45.07 44.33 -42.55
C ASN A 945 45.95 45.58 -42.73
N THR A 946 45.36 46.77 -42.83
CA THR A 946 46.03 48.06 -42.78
C THR A 946 45.80 48.82 -41.46
N ILE A 947 44.95 48.32 -40.56
CA ILE A 947 44.55 48.96 -39.29
C ILE A 947 44.88 48.02 -38.12
N ASN A 948 46.17 47.91 -37.77
CA ASN A 948 46.66 46.99 -36.73
C ASN A 948 47.81 47.61 -35.91
N PRO A 949 48.15 47.08 -34.72
CA PRO A 949 49.20 47.64 -33.84
C PRO A 949 50.62 47.74 -34.41
N GLY A 950 50.88 47.20 -35.61
CA GLY A 950 52.13 47.33 -36.35
C GLY A 950 52.13 48.41 -37.45
N ALA A 951 50.98 49.03 -37.72
CA ALA A 951 50.81 50.05 -38.75
C ALA A 951 51.50 51.38 -38.39
N ILE A 952 51.47 52.32 -39.32
CA ILE A 952 51.95 53.70 -39.12
C ILE A 952 50.79 54.63 -39.38
N ASP A 953 50.47 55.43 -38.37
CA ASP A 953 49.38 56.39 -38.39
C ASP A 953 49.47 57.41 -39.55
N ILE A 954 48.32 57.81 -40.09
CA ILE A 954 48.14 58.76 -41.18
C ILE A 954 47.53 60.05 -40.61
N PRO A 955 48.35 61.07 -40.27
CA PRO A 955 47.92 62.17 -39.41
C PRO A 955 46.70 62.96 -39.91
N ASN A 956 45.66 63.03 -39.07
CA ASN A 956 44.40 63.74 -39.23
C ASN A 956 43.43 63.16 -40.29
N ASP A 957 43.49 61.87 -40.63
CA ASP A 957 42.45 61.25 -41.46
C ASP A 957 41.24 60.73 -40.65
N GLY A 958 41.37 60.66 -39.32
CA GLY A 958 40.32 60.30 -38.38
C GLY A 958 40.23 58.80 -38.09
N ILE A 959 41.17 58.00 -38.57
CA ILE A 959 41.36 56.58 -38.25
C ILE A 959 42.65 56.47 -37.41
N ASP A 960 42.65 55.55 -36.44
CA ASP A 960 43.76 55.25 -35.52
C ASP A 960 44.39 53.94 -36.03
N GLN A 961 45.35 54.03 -36.95
CA GLN A 961 45.81 52.85 -37.68
C GLN A 961 46.68 51.92 -36.83
N ASP A 962 47.46 52.45 -35.88
CA ASP A 962 48.31 51.65 -34.99
C ASP A 962 47.62 51.23 -33.67
N CYS A 963 46.30 51.41 -33.59
CA CYS A 963 45.44 51.04 -32.46
C CYS A 963 45.87 51.67 -31.12
N ASN A 964 46.64 52.77 -31.12
CA ASN A 964 47.19 53.35 -29.88
C ASN A 964 46.14 54.14 -29.07
N GLY A 965 44.96 54.36 -29.64
CA GLY A 965 43.82 55.12 -29.11
C GLY A 965 43.74 56.56 -29.63
N TYR A 966 44.63 56.97 -30.55
CA TYR A 966 44.80 58.36 -30.97
C TYR A 966 45.37 58.52 -32.40
N ASP A 967 44.51 58.92 -33.36
CA ASP A 967 44.93 59.57 -34.62
C ASP A 967 45.94 60.71 -34.34
N GLU A 968 47.18 60.55 -34.80
CA GLU A 968 48.31 61.45 -34.58
C GLU A 968 48.03 62.86 -35.12
N LYS A 969 48.00 63.84 -34.21
CA LYS A 969 47.76 65.24 -34.56
C LYS A 969 49.05 66.03 -34.61
N THR A 970 49.27 66.71 -35.73
CA THR A 970 50.36 67.69 -35.87
C THR A 970 50.20 68.84 -34.87
N LEU A 971 51.27 69.19 -34.17
CA LEU A 971 51.30 70.20 -33.10
C LEU A 971 50.76 71.58 -33.53
N ASN A 972 49.53 71.92 -33.13
CA ASN A 972 48.98 73.28 -33.18
C ASN A 972 49.43 74.10 -31.95
N ILE A 973 49.69 75.39 -32.18
CA ILE A 973 50.12 76.40 -31.19
C ILE A 973 49.06 76.71 -30.11
N GLU A 974 47.80 76.34 -30.32
CA GLU A 974 46.67 76.81 -29.50
C GLU A 974 46.46 76.07 -28.16
N VAL A 975 47.22 75.01 -27.85
CA VAL A 975 47.09 74.25 -26.58
C VAL A 975 48.25 74.55 -25.62
N LEU A 976 48.38 75.82 -25.22
CA LEU A 976 49.29 76.28 -24.17
C LEU A 976 48.53 76.87 -22.98
N ASP A 977 47.67 76.07 -22.34
CA ASP A 977 47.07 76.46 -21.06
C ASP A 977 48.10 76.31 -19.92
N MET A 978 48.45 77.43 -19.28
CA MET A 978 49.71 77.57 -18.54
C MET A 978 49.57 77.31 -17.03
N ASN A 979 49.26 76.07 -16.67
CA ASN A 979 49.51 75.55 -15.32
C ASN A 979 51.03 75.34 -15.11
N THR A 980 51.75 76.41 -14.78
CA THR A 980 53.23 76.39 -14.75
C THR A 980 53.80 75.73 -13.49
N ILE A 981 54.61 74.69 -13.67
CA ILE A 981 55.55 74.17 -12.65
C ILE A 981 56.73 75.12 -12.42
N MET A 982 57.38 75.07 -11.27
CA MET A 982 58.68 75.73 -11.08
C MET A 982 59.82 74.73 -11.27
N VAL A 983 60.78 75.05 -12.14
CA VAL A 983 61.97 74.19 -12.39
C VAL A 983 63.23 74.97 -12.05
N THR A 984 64.06 74.42 -11.16
CA THR A 984 65.27 75.08 -10.62
C THR A 984 66.44 74.08 -10.49
N PRO A 985 67.70 74.45 -10.78
CA PRO A 985 68.10 75.67 -11.47
C PRO A 985 67.56 75.68 -12.91
N ASN A 986 67.35 76.88 -13.47
CA ASN A 986 67.00 77.08 -14.87
C ASN A 986 67.58 78.45 -15.27
N PRO A 987 68.73 78.53 -15.97
CA PRO A 987 69.35 77.44 -16.73
C PRO A 987 69.97 76.31 -15.89
N PHE A 988 69.81 75.07 -16.35
CA PHE A 988 70.25 73.85 -15.65
C PHE A 988 71.53 73.25 -16.23
N SER A 989 72.25 72.48 -15.41
CA SER A 989 73.39 71.67 -15.85
C SER A 989 72.96 70.19 -15.95
N ASN A 990 73.37 69.33 -15.02
CA ASN A 990 73.16 67.87 -15.14
C ASN A 990 71.95 67.37 -14.35
N TYR A 991 71.30 68.24 -13.58
CA TYR A 991 70.07 67.96 -12.84
C TYR A 991 69.11 69.17 -12.83
N ILE A 992 67.81 68.88 -12.61
CA ILE A 992 66.76 69.85 -12.33
C ILE A 992 65.95 69.39 -11.10
N LYS A 993 65.41 70.35 -10.35
CA LYS A 993 64.40 70.14 -9.33
C LYS A 993 63.10 70.81 -9.77
N ILE A 994 62.06 70.00 -9.93
CA ILE A 994 60.70 70.41 -10.26
C ILE A 994 59.94 70.58 -8.94
N ILE A 995 59.41 71.77 -8.69
CA ILE A 995 58.51 72.07 -7.59
C ILE A 995 57.10 72.07 -8.17
N LEU A 996 56.28 71.15 -7.67
CA LEU A 996 54.91 70.95 -8.09
C LEU A 996 53.96 71.90 -7.30
N PRO A 997 52.88 72.40 -7.93
CA PRO A 997 51.80 73.06 -7.18
C PRO A 997 51.12 72.08 -6.22
N LYS A 998 50.27 72.61 -5.32
CA LYS A 998 49.55 71.79 -4.32
C LYS A 998 48.53 70.86 -4.99
N PHE A 999 48.92 69.61 -5.24
CA PHE A 999 48.01 68.53 -5.64
C PHE A 999 47.31 67.91 -4.43
N LYS A 1000 46.12 67.32 -4.66
CA LYS A 1000 45.42 66.49 -3.65
C LYS A 1000 46.23 65.24 -3.29
N GLU A 1001 46.90 64.66 -4.28
CA GLU A 1001 47.80 63.52 -4.11
C GLU A 1001 49.07 63.70 -4.94
N TYR A 1002 50.22 63.36 -4.36
CA TYR A 1002 51.46 63.14 -5.10
C TYR A 1002 51.72 61.64 -5.05
N SER A 1003 51.66 60.97 -6.21
CA SER A 1003 51.77 59.51 -6.29
C SER A 1003 52.70 59.09 -7.43
N SER A 1004 52.27 59.25 -8.69
CA SER A 1004 53.03 58.83 -9.88
C SER A 1004 52.98 59.86 -11.01
N PHE A 1005 54.12 60.13 -11.63
CA PHE A 1005 54.28 61.15 -12.66
C PHE A 1005 55.13 60.64 -13.85
N ASP A 1006 54.66 60.89 -15.08
CA ASP A 1006 55.45 60.73 -16.31
C ASP A 1006 56.06 62.09 -16.70
N ILE A 1007 57.38 62.13 -16.91
CA ILE A 1007 58.13 63.37 -17.13
C ILE A 1007 58.91 63.27 -18.43
N LYS A 1008 58.52 64.10 -19.40
CA LYS A 1008 59.02 64.11 -20.77
C LYS A 1008 59.67 65.45 -21.10
N ILE A 1009 60.83 65.44 -21.76
CA ILE A 1009 61.51 66.65 -22.25
C ILE A 1009 61.63 66.55 -23.77
N PHE A 1010 61.24 67.62 -24.45
CA PHE A 1010 61.25 67.76 -25.91
C PHE A 1010 62.22 68.88 -26.32
N ASP A 1011 62.92 68.72 -27.44
CA ASP A 1011 63.66 69.83 -28.07
C ASP A 1011 62.70 70.82 -28.77
N LEU A 1012 63.21 71.96 -29.26
CA LEU A 1012 62.36 72.97 -29.91
C LEU A 1012 61.73 72.51 -31.24
N ASN A 1013 62.16 71.38 -31.80
CA ASN A 1013 61.52 70.78 -32.97
C ASN A 1013 60.40 69.80 -32.57
N GLY A 1014 60.07 69.70 -31.28
CA GLY A 1014 59.03 68.81 -30.76
C GLY A 1014 59.47 67.36 -30.55
N ARG A 1015 60.72 67.01 -30.83
CA ARG A 1015 61.22 65.63 -30.65
C ARG A 1015 61.46 65.34 -29.17
N LEU A 1016 60.97 64.20 -28.69
CA LEU A 1016 61.21 63.69 -27.34
C LEU A 1016 62.71 63.32 -27.18
N VAL A 1017 63.37 63.92 -26.19
CA VAL A 1017 64.81 63.70 -25.89
C VAL A 1017 65.08 63.13 -24.50
N TYR A 1018 64.05 63.05 -23.64
CA TYR A 1018 64.14 62.45 -22.32
C TYR A 1018 62.76 62.00 -21.85
N ILE A 1019 62.68 60.85 -21.19
CA ILE A 1019 61.48 60.33 -20.51
C ILE A 1019 61.89 59.73 -19.16
N LYS A 1020 61.09 59.93 -18.12
CA LYS A 1020 61.25 59.27 -16.82
C LYS A 1020 59.92 59.20 -16.06
N ASP A 1021 59.50 57.99 -15.73
CA ASP A 1021 58.48 57.76 -14.72
C ASP A 1021 59.05 57.98 -13.31
N VAL A 1022 58.30 58.66 -12.45
CA VAL A 1022 58.69 58.96 -11.07
C VAL A 1022 57.52 58.79 -10.13
N ASN A 1023 57.65 57.86 -9.19
CA ASN A 1023 56.80 57.81 -8.00
C ASN A 1023 57.34 58.78 -6.95
N ASN A 1024 56.51 59.72 -6.49
CA ASN A 1024 56.93 60.77 -5.55
C ASN A 1024 55.75 61.25 -4.70
N THR A 1025 55.94 61.21 -3.39
CA THR A 1025 54.95 61.60 -2.36
C THR A 1025 55.12 63.03 -1.82
N SER A 1026 56.11 63.78 -2.33
CA SER A 1026 56.42 65.15 -1.89
C SER A 1026 56.06 66.21 -2.93
N SER A 1027 56.02 67.48 -2.56
CA SER A 1027 55.79 68.58 -3.51
C SER A 1027 56.99 68.92 -4.41
N SER A 1028 58.05 68.10 -4.43
CA SER A 1028 59.20 68.34 -5.31
C SER A 1028 59.89 67.08 -5.82
N ILE A 1029 60.10 67.01 -7.13
CA ILE A 1029 60.83 65.94 -7.82
C ILE A 1029 62.22 66.44 -8.19
N THR A 1030 63.26 65.64 -7.97
CA THR A 1030 64.62 65.93 -8.47
C THR A 1030 64.99 64.91 -9.54
N ILE A 1031 65.52 65.37 -10.66
CA ILE A 1031 65.85 64.57 -11.84
C ILE A 1031 67.25 64.92 -12.30
N ASP A 1032 68.02 63.91 -12.67
CA ASP A 1032 69.40 63.90 -13.09
C ASP A 1032 69.58 63.15 -14.43
N GLY A 1033 70.82 63.04 -14.90
CA GLY A 1033 71.17 62.32 -16.14
C GLY A 1033 71.15 63.17 -17.40
N PHE A 1034 71.07 64.50 -17.30
CA PHE A 1034 71.04 65.40 -18.46
C PHE A 1034 72.42 65.70 -19.08
N GLU A 1035 73.40 64.81 -18.89
CA GLU A 1035 74.79 65.04 -19.32
C GLU A 1035 74.92 65.06 -20.84
N ASN A 1036 74.10 64.26 -21.53
CA ASN A 1036 74.06 64.14 -22.99
C ASN A 1036 73.14 65.17 -23.69
N LEU A 1037 72.49 66.07 -22.94
CA LEU A 1037 71.69 67.15 -23.54
C LEU A 1037 72.59 68.34 -23.92
N GLU A 1038 72.52 68.75 -25.18
CA GLU A 1038 73.21 69.91 -25.73
C GLU A 1038 72.74 71.24 -25.10
N GLN A 1039 73.54 72.30 -25.22
CA GLN A 1039 73.18 73.64 -24.72
C GLN A 1039 72.07 74.28 -25.58
N ALA A 1040 70.83 73.89 -25.29
CA ALA A 1040 69.64 74.35 -25.98
C ALA A 1040 68.47 74.64 -25.02
N PRO A 1041 67.50 75.45 -25.45
CA PRO A 1041 66.17 75.48 -24.84
C PRO A 1041 65.39 74.19 -25.15
N TYR A 1042 64.65 73.70 -24.15
CA TYR A 1042 63.80 72.51 -24.22
C TYR A 1042 62.43 72.81 -23.59
N ILE A 1043 61.43 71.97 -23.87
CA ILE A 1043 60.11 71.98 -23.23
C ILE A 1043 59.99 70.73 -22.35
N ILE A 1044 59.69 70.91 -21.06
CA ILE A 1044 59.36 69.81 -20.16
C ILE A 1044 57.84 69.72 -19.96
N LYS A 1045 57.30 68.51 -20.09
CA LYS A 1045 55.91 68.10 -19.81
C LYS A 1045 55.94 67.16 -18.60
N VAL A 1046 55.07 67.40 -17.62
CA VAL A 1046 54.86 66.54 -16.46
C VAL A 1046 53.38 66.15 -16.46
N LEU A 1047 53.10 64.85 -16.50
CA LEU A 1047 51.77 64.26 -16.43
C LEU A 1047 51.62 63.54 -15.08
N ASN A 1048 50.60 63.86 -14.29
CA ASN A 1048 50.21 63.04 -13.14
C ASN A 1048 49.42 61.83 -13.64
N LYS A 1049 49.99 60.62 -13.50
CA LYS A 1049 49.38 59.39 -14.07
C LYS A 1049 48.10 58.96 -13.35
N LYS A 1050 47.83 59.49 -12.15
CA LYS A 1050 46.62 59.17 -11.37
C LYS A 1050 45.49 60.18 -11.54
N THR A 1051 45.79 61.46 -11.76
CA THR A 1051 44.77 62.50 -11.97
C THR A 1051 44.58 62.92 -13.43
N GLY A 1052 45.52 62.59 -14.31
CA GLY A 1052 45.54 63.07 -15.70
C GLY A 1052 46.08 64.48 -15.88
N ASP A 1053 46.42 65.19 -14.79
CA ASP A 1053 46.86 66.60 -14.86
C ASP A 1053 48.17 66.75 -15.63
N VAL A 1054 48.17 67.62 -16.65
CA VAL A 1054 49.36 67.96 -17.47
C VAL A 1054 49.87 69.36 -17.13
N LEU A 1055 51.18 69.47 -16.93
CA LEU A 1055 51.90 70.71 -16.65
C LEU A 1055 53.07 70.86 -17.62
N ILE A 1056 53.25 72.05 -18.20
CA ILE A 1056 54.30 72.29 -19.21
C ILE A 1056 55.14 73.51 -18.83
N ARG A 1057 56.45 73.47 -19.09
CA ARG A 1057 57.35 74.62 -18.93
C ARG A 1057 58.53 74.57 -19.90
N ARG A 1058 59.01 75.74 -20.35
CA ARG A 1058 60.30 75.87 -21.03
C ARG A 1058 61.46 75.90 -20.04
N ILE A 1059 62.50 75.11 -20.33
CA ILE A 1059 63.76 75.04 -19.58
C ILE A 1059 64.94 75.28 -20.52
N LEU A 1060 66.10 75.67 -19.98
CA LEU A 1060 67.30 75.98 -20.76
C LEU A 1060 68.50 75.22 -20.20
N LYS A 1061 69.13 74.36 -21.00
CA LYS A 1061 70.43 73.76 -20.66
C LYS A 1061 71.52 74.81 -20.88
N LYS A 1062 72.46 74.92 -19.93
CA LYS A 1062 73.67 75.76 -20.00
C LYS A 1062 74.94 74.91 -19.91
#